data_AF-V4UQQ3-F1
#
_entry.id   AF-V4UQQ3-F1
#
_cell.length_a   1.000
_cell.length_b   1.000
_cell.length_c   1.000
_cell.angle_alpha   90.00
_cell.angle_beta   90.00
_cell.angle_gamma   90.00
#
_symmetry.space_group_name_H-M   'P 1'
#
loop_
_entity.id
_entity.type
_entity.pdbx_description
1 polymer ?
#
loop_
_entity_poly.entity_id
_entity_poly.type
_entity_poly.pdbx_seq_one_letter_code
_entity_poly.pdbx_strand_id
1 'polypeptide(L)'
;MACVYIPVQNSEEEVRVALDQLPRDASDILDILKAEQAPLDLWLIIAREYFKQGKVEQFRQILEEGSSPEIDEYYADVRYERIAILNALGVYYTYLGKIETKQREKEEHFILATQYYNKASRIDMHEPSTWVGKGQLLLAKGEVEQASSAFKIVLEADRDNVPALLGQACVEFNRGRYSDSLELYKRALQVHPSCPGAIRLGIGLCRYKLGQLGKARQAFQRALQLDPENVEALVALAVMDLQANEAAGIRKGMEKMQRAFEIYPYCAMALNYLANHFFFTGQHFLVEQLTETALAVTNHGPTKSHSYYNLARSYHSKGDYEKAGLYYMASVKEINKPHEFIFPYYGLGQVQLKLGDFRSALTNFEKVLEIYPDNCETLKALGHIYVQLGQIEKAQELLRKAAKIDPRDAQAFIDLGELLISSDTGAALDAFKTARTLLKKAGEEVPIEVLNNIGVIHFEKGEFESAHQSFKDALGDGIWLTLLDSKTKTNVIDASASMLQFKDMQLFHRFENDGNHVELPWNKVTVLFNLARLLEQIHDTVAASVLYRLILFKHQDYVDAYLRLAAIAKARNNLQLSIELVNEALKVNGKYPNALSMLGDLELKNDDWVKAKETFRAASDATDGKDSYATLSLGNWNYFAALRNEKRAPKLEATHLEKAKELYTRVIVQHTSNLYAANGAGVVLAEKGQFDVSKDLFTQVQEAASGSVFVQMPDVWINLAHVYFAQGNFALAMKMYQNCLRKFYYNTDAQILLYLARTHYEAEQWQDCKKSLLRAIHLAPSNYTLRFDAGVAMQKFSASTLQKTRRTADEVRSTVAELENAVRVFSHLSAASNLHLHGFDEKKINTHVEYCKHLLDAAKIHREAAEREEQQNRQRQEAARQAALAEEARRKAEEQKKYLLEKRKLEDEQKRLRQQEEHFQRVKEQWRSSTPASKRRERSENDDDEVGHSEKRRRKGGKRRKKDKSSRSHYETEYAEADMMDYREEPEDEDASMNYREPIGQMNDQDDDVEENANDRLAAAGLEDSDVDDEMAPSITAARRRRALSESDDDEPFERQLRDNTDELQDSDGELRENDHKSNGGAALDDD
;
A
#
# COMPACT_ATOMS: atom_id res chain seq x y z
N MET A 1 41.29 24.57 80.02
CA MET A 1 40.63 25.86 79.76
C MET A 1 41.58 26.74 79.01
N ALA A 2 41.15 27.40 77.94
CA ALA A 2 41.97 28.43 77.30
C ALA A 2 41.78 29.77 78.03
N CYS A 3 42.87 30.47 78.30
CA CYS A 3 42.85 31.80 78.91
C CYS A 3 43.84 32.70 78.17
N VAL A 4 43.45 33.96 78.00
CA VAL A 4 44.29 35.05 77.51
C VAL A 4 44.53 36.02 78.66
N TYR A 5 45.69 36.63 78.68
CA TYR A 5 46.11 37.61 79.68
C TYR A 5 46.27 38.94 78.95
N ILE A 6 45.49 39.95 79.34
CA ILE A 6 45.59 41.30 78.80
C ILE A 6 46.46 42.11 79.78
N PRO A 7 47.59 42.69 79.35
CA PRO A 7 48.43 43.49 80.25
C PRO A 7 47.70 44.79 80.63
N VAL A 8 47.73 45.15 81.92
CA VAL A 8 47.13 46.40 82.43
C VAL A 8 48.08 47.57 82.22
N GLN A 9 47.56 48.71 81.74
CA GLN A 9 48.40 49.84 81.37
C GLN A 9 49.14 50.44 82.58
N ASN A 10 50.47 50.53 82.47
CA ASN A 10 51.38 51.02 83.51
C ASN A 10 51.44 50.18 84.81
N SER A 11 51.13 48.88 84.77
CA SER A 11 51.34 47.96 85.90
C SER A 11 51.94 46.61 85.49
N GLU A 12 52.29 45.78 86.47
CA GLU A 12 52.68 44.37 86.26
C GLU A 12 51.48 43.40 86.39
N GLU A 13 50.24 43.91 86.50
CA GLU A 13 49.03 43.08 86.61
C GLU A 13 48.47 42.70 85.22
N GLU A 14 47.84 41.53 85.14
CA GLU A 14 47.25 40.99 83.90
C GLU A 14 45.77 40.63 84.10
N VAL A 15 44.88 41.16 83.24
CA VAL A 15 43.46 40.79 83.23
C VAL A 15 43.31 39.43 82.53
N ARG A 16 43.02 38.39 83.32
CA ARG A 16 42.81 37.02 82.82
C ARG A 16 41.40 36.85 82.24
N VAL A 17 41.30 36.80 80.91
CA VAL A 17 40.07 36.47 80.17
C VAL A 17 39.97 34.96 79.93
N ALA A 18 38.87 34.35 80.36
CA ALA A 18 38.57 32.94 80.11
C ALA A 18 37.89 32.78 78.73
N LEU A 19 38.64 32.29 77.73
CA LEU A 19 38.15 32.14 76.36
C LEU A 19 36.95 31.18 76.27
N ASP A 20 36.91 30.13 77.09
CA ASP A 20 35.82 29.15 77.10
C ASP A 20 34.48 29.73 77.61
N GLN A 21 34.47 30.94 78.19
CA GLN A 21 33.31 31.57 78.82
C GLN A 21 33.17 33.06 78.46
N LEU A 22 33.46 33.42 77.21
CA LEU A 22 33.30 34.81 76.73
C LEU A 22 31.86 35.33 76.96
N PRO A 23 31.68 36.61 77.32
CA PRO A 23 30.38 37.26 77.48
C PRO A 23 29.43 37.15 76.27
N ARG A 24 28.17 37.60 76.47
CA ARG A 24 27.14 37.64 75.41
C ARG A 24 27.14 38.94 74.64
N ASP A 25 27.51 40.04 75.28
CA ASP A 25 27.80 41.31 74.61
C ASP A 25 29.33 41.40 74.39
N ALA A 26 29.76 42.16 73.38
CA ALA A 26 31.17 42.46 73.17
C ALA A 26 31.62 43.71 73.94
N SER A 27 30.68 44.57 74.37
CA SER A 27 30.93 45.85 75.06
C SER A 27 31.95 45.75 76.20
N ASP A 28 31.68 44.93 77.23
CA ASP A 28 32.56 44.74 78.40
C ASP A 28 34.02 44.44 78.00
N ILE A 29 34.22 43.64 76.94
CA ILE A 29 35.55 43.24 76.45
C ILE A 29 36.17 44.33 75.55
N LEU A 30 35.37 44.99 74.73
CA LEU A 30 35.83 46.13 73.92
C LEU A 30 36.32 47.28 74.80
N ASP A 31 35.61 47.57 75.89
CA ASP A 31 35.98 48.62 76.83
C ASP A 31 37.27 48.27 77.58
N ILE A 32 37.47 47.01 78.00
CA ILE A 32 38.76 46.53 78.55
C ILE A 32 39.89 46.64 77.52
N LEU A 33 39.68 46.15 76.29
CA LEU A 33 40.70 46.17 75.24
C LEU A 33 41.10 47.59 74.81
N LYS A 34 40.17 48.54 74.86
CA LYS A 34 40.41 49.98 74.63
C LYS A 34 41.11 50.65 75.82
N ALA A 35 40.60 50.43 77.04
CA ALA A 35 41.11 51.09 78.24
C ALA A 35 42.56 50.70 78.55
N GLU A 36 42.89 49.42 78.45
CA GLU A 36 44.24 48.90 78.71
C GLU A 36 45.19 49.01 77.51
N GLN A 37 44.72 49.55 76.38
CA GLN A 37 45.48 49.69 75.13
C GLN A 37 46.10 48.35 74.69
N ALA A 38 45.25 47.33 74.65
CA ALA A 38 45.63 45.93 74.49
C ALA A 38 46.14 45.60 73.06
N PRO A 39 47.28 44.88 72.93
CA PRO A 39 47.85 44.48 71.64
C PRO A 39 46.85 43.81 70.67
N LEU A 40 46.92 44.18 69.39
CA LEU A 40 45.94 43.81 68.36
C LEU A 40 45.90 42.30 68.03
N ASP A 41 46.92 41.52 68.38
CA ASP A 41 46.87 40.07 68.32
C ASP A 41 45.88 39.49 69.34
N LEU A 42 45.74 40.10 70.53
CA LEU A 42 44.74 39.72 71.52
C LEU A 42 43.31 39.96 71.02
N TRP A 43 43.08 41.08 70.32
CA TRP A 43 41.81 41.37 69.64
C TRP A 43 41.47 40.27 68.63
N LEU A 44 42.44 39.88 67.80
CA LEU A 44 42.31 38.79 66.82
C LEU A 44 42.04 37.43 67.47
N ILE A 45 42.71 37.11 68.58
CA ILE A 45 42.52 35.85 69.32
C ILE A 45 41.11 35.79 69.92
N ILE A 46 40.66 36.86 70.56
CA ILE A 46 39.34 36.96 71.19
C ILE A 46 38.24 36.92 70.12
N ALA A 47 38.34 37.70 69.05
CA ALA A 47 37.40 37.66 67.93
C ALA A 47 37.32 36.26 67.31
N ARG A 48 38.46 35.62 67.04
CA ARG A 48 38.51 34.25 66.51
C ARG A 48 37.81 33.24 67.42
N GLU A 49 37.83 33.43 68.74
CA GLU A 49 37.12 32.58 69.68
C GLU A 49 35.61 32.85 69.71
N TYR A 50 35.18 34.12 69.67
CA TYR A 50 33.77 34.47 69.44
C TYR A 50 33.23 33.80 68.16
N PHE A 51 34.01 33.78 67.07
CA PHE A 51 33.66 33.10 65.83
C PHE A 51 33.52 31.57 66.01
N LYS A 52 34.46 30.89 66.69
CA LYS A 52 34.34 29.45 67.00
C LYS A 52 33.07 29.12 67.81
N GLN A 53 32.65 30.03 68.70
CA GLN A 53 31.46 29.87 69.53
C GLN A 53 30.15 30.21 68.79
N GLY A 54 30.20 30.51 67.49
CA GLY A 54 29.03 30.90 66.69
C GLY A 54 28.50 32.30 67.00
N LYS A 55 29.23 33.09 67.80
CA LYS A 55 28.89 34.46 68.20
C LYS A 55 29.39 35.46 67.15
N VAL A 56 28.81 35.37 65.96
CA VAL A 56 29.34 36.04 64.74
C VAL A 56 29.20 37.56 64.79
N GLU A 57 28.13 38.10 65.40
CA GLU A 57 27.95 39.55 65.57
C GLU A 57 29.06 40.16 66.45
N GLN A 58 29.41 39.49 67.54
CA GLN A 58 30.47 39.92 68.46
C GLN A 58 31.86 39.83 67.80
N PHE A 59 32.10 38.79 67.01
CA PHE A 59 33.28 38.70 66.14
C PHE A 59 33.35 39.89 65.16
N ARG A 60 32.24 40.26 64.52
CA ARG A 60 32.19 41.42 63.61
C ARG A 60 32.47 42.72 64.37
N GLN A 61 31.78 42.98 65.47
CA GLN A 61 31.94 44.18 66.30
C GLN A 61 33.40 44.39 66.75
N ILE A 62 34.05 43.33 67.25
CA ILE A 62 35.44 43.43 67.74
C ILE A 62 36.42 43.76 66.62
N LEU A 63 36.24 43.20 65.42
CA LEU A 63 37.11 43.50 64.28
C LEU A 63 36.79 44.85 63.62
N GLU A 64 35.51 45.23 63.52
CA GLU A 64 35.08 46.53 63.00
C GLU A 64 35.68 47.67 63.84
N GLU A 65 35.56 47.58 65.17
CA GLU A 65 36.11 48.56 66.10
C GLU A 65 37.64 48.52 66.15
N GLY A 66 38.24 47.33 66.04
CA GLY A 66 39.68 47.14 65.80
C GLY A 66 40.19 47.69 64.45
N SER A 67 39.30 48.19 63.59
CA SER A 67 39.58 48.85 62.30
C SER A 67 39.01 50.28 62.22
N SER A 68 38.63 50.84 63.37
CA SER A 68 38.15 52.22 63.52
C SER A 68 39.31 53.23 63.36
N PRO A 69 39.04 54.49 62.93
CA PRO A 69 40.08 55.49 62.72
C PRO A 69 40.93 55.80 63.97
N GLU A 70 40.31 55.76 65.15
CA GLU A 70 40.95 56.04 66.44
C GLU A 70 42.00 54.97 66.80
N ILE A 71 41.66 53.70 66.55
CA ILE A 71 42.55 52.55 66.73
C ILE A 71 43.62 52.50 65.61
N ASP A 72 43.26 52.86 64.37
CA ASP A 72 44.17 52.96 63.23
C ASP A 72 45.25 54.05 63.40
N GLU A 73 44.95 55.14 64.12
CA GLU A 73 45.90 56.21 64.47
C GLU A 73 46.79 55.80 65.66
N TYR A 74 46.22 55.21 66.72
CA TYR A 74 46.99 54.76 67.88
C TYR A 74 48.02 53.66 67.51
N TYR A 75 47.61 52.66 66.72
CA TYR A 75 48.49 51.56 66.28
C TYR A 75 49.16 51.84 64.92
N ALA A 76 49.55 53.09 64.65
CA ALA A 76 50.13 53.51 63.37
C ALA A 76 51.31 52.62 62.91
N ASP A 77 52.21 52.25 63.82
CA ASP A 77 53.42 51.47 63.54
C ASP A 77 53.16 49.95 63.35
N VAL A 78 52.00 49.44 63.81
CA VAL A 78 51.70 48.00 63.90
C VAL A 78 51.07 47.48 62.61
N ARG A 79 51.91 47.13 61.63
CA ARG A 79 51.44 46.84 60.25
C ARG A 79 50.73 45.49 60.08
N TYR A 80 51.26 44.40 60.60
CA TYR A 80 50.78 43.05 60.27
C TYR A 80 49.41 42.74 60.88
N GLU A 81 49.22 43.10 62.16
CA GLU A 81 48.02 42.81 62.93
C GLU A 81 46.83 43.63 62.42
N ARG A 82 47.06 44.90 62.03
CA ARG A 82 46.05 45.73 61.35
C ARG A 82 45.65 45.17 60.00
N ILE A 83 46.60 44.70 59.19
CA ILE A 83 46.29 44.01 57.92
C ILE A 83 45.52 42.71 58.20
N ALA A 84 45.85 41.96 59.24
CA ALA A 84 45.14 40.73 59.60
C ALA A 84 43.69 40.98 60.05
N ILE A 85 43.41 42.06 60.80
CA ILE A 85 42.04 42.49 61.15
C ILE A 85 41.25 42.85 59.89
N LEU A 86 41.83 43.69 59.02
CA LEU A 86 41.21 44.11 57.76
C LEU A 86 40.96 42.94 56.80
N ASN A 87 41.89 41.99 56.72
CA ASN A 87 41.72 40.77 55.92
C ASN A 87 40.68 39.81 56.54
N ALA A 88 40.57 39.73 57.87
CA ALA A 88 39.52 38.94 58.53
C ALA A 88 38.11 39.51 58.24
N LEU A 89 37.93 40.84 58.29
CA LEU A 89 36.70 41.50 57.83
C LEU A 89 36.45 41.29 56.33
N GLY A 90 37.47 41.42 55.49
CA GLY A 90 37.39 41.14 54.06
C GLY A 90 36.91 39.72 53.76
N VAL A 91 37.46 38.72 54.44
CA VAL A 91 37.05 37.30 54.32
C VAL A 91 35.63 37.09 54.84
N TYR A 92 35.27 37.71 55.97
CA TYR A 92 33.93 37.61 56.54
C TYR A 92 32.84 38.16 55.58
N TYR A 93 33.03 39.38 55.06
CA TYR A 93 32.10 39.95 54.07
C TYR A 93 32.13 39.20 52.73
N THR A 94 33.25 38.59 52.34
CA THR A 94 33.32 37.68 51.19
C THR A 94 32.46 36.42 51.42
N TYR A 95 32.47 35.88 52.65
CA TYR A 95 31.64 34.74 53.03
C TYR A 95 30.14 35.10 53.05
N LEU A 96 29.77 36.25 53.62
CA LEU A 96 28.38 36.74 53.58
C LEU A 96 27.87 36.89 52.14
N GLY A 97 28.62 37.55 51.26
CA GLY A 97 28.25 37.66 49.84
C GLY A 97 28.25 36.33 49.06
N LYS A 98 28.84 35.26 49.61
CA LYS A 98 28.73 33.89 49.05
C LYS A 98 27.44 33.20 49.48
N ILE A 99 27.01 33.35 50.73
CA ILE A 99 25.81 32.69 51.28
C ILE A 99 24.51 33.45 51.00
N GLU A 100 24.59 34.78 50.80
CA GLU A 100 23.38 35.59 50.60
C GLU A 100 22.70 35.31 49.25
N THR A 101 21.39 35.16 49.32
CA THR A 101 20.47 34.83 48.23
C THR A 101 19.95 36.08 47.50
N LYS A 102 19.79 37.19 48.21
CA LYS A 102 19.32 38.47 47.67
C LYS A 102 20.47 39.19 46.98
N GLN A 103 20.41 39.25 45.64
CA GLN A 103 21.46 39.83 44.79
C GLN A 103 21.96 41.21 45.27
N ARG A 104 21.05 42.08 45.75
CA ARG A 104 21.40 43.41 46.26
C ARG A 104 22.29 43.35 47.52
N GLU A 105 21.86 42.63 48.55
CA GLU A 105 22.59 42.55 49.83
C GLU A 105 23.94 41.81 49.64
N LYS A 106 23.95 40.82 48.74
CA LYS A 106 25.16 40.18 48.23
C LYS A 106 26.14 41.15 47.58
N GLU A 107 25.68 42.03 46.70
CA GLU A 107 26.51 43.08 46.10
C GLU A 107 27.01 44.08 47.14
N GLU A 108 26.17 44.50 48.08
CA GLU A 108 26.55 45.38 49.20
C GLU A 108 27.66 44.73 50.07
N HIS A 109 27.56 43.43 50.39
CA HIS A 109 28.63 42.67 51.08
C HIS A 109 29.92 42.56 50.26
N PHE A 110 29.83 42.29 48.95
CA PHE A 110 31.02 42.25 48.08
C PHE A 110 31.69 43.62 47.92
N ILE A 111 30.93 44.72 47.97
CA ILE A 111 31.48 46.08 48.01
C ILE A 111 32.25 46.30 49.32
N LEU A 112 31.67 45.95 50.48
CA LEU A 112 32.34 46.05 51.78
C LEU A 112 33.64 45.23 51.83
N ALA A 113 33.60 43.97 51.39
CA ALA A 113 34.80 43.13 51.29
C ALA A 113 35.88 43.78 50.41
N THR A 114 35.49 44.36 49.27
CA THR A 114 36.42 45.09 48.37
C THR A 114 37.03 46.31 49.07
N GLN A 115 36.28 47.03 49.91
CA GLN A 115 36.79 48.17 50.68
C GLN A 115 37.83 47.75 51.73
N TYR A 116 37.56 46.71 52.53
CA TYR A 116 38.49 46.24 53.56
C TYR A 116 39.82 45.73 52.97
N TYR A 117 39.79 44.92 51.91
CA TYR A 117 41.03 44.50 51.23
C TYR A 117 41.79 45.66 50.58
N ASN A 118 41.09 46.75 50.20
CA ASN A 118 41.74 47.95 49.68
C ASN A 118 42.24 48.91 50.77
N LYS A 119 41.69 48.87 52.00
CA LYS A 119 42.35 49.43 53.19
C LYS A 119 43.65 48.67 53.47
N ALA A 120 43.61 47.33 53.53
CA ALA A 120 44.78 46.49 53.80
C ALA A 120 45.94 46.76 52.81
N SER A 121 45.65 46.78 51.49
CA SER A 121 46.67 47.08 50.47
C SER A 121 47.24 48.51 50.48
N ARG A 122 46.71 49.43 51.29
CA ARG A 122 47.31 50.77 51.52
C ARG A 122 48.35 50.75 52.65
N ILE A 123 48.29 49.77 53.54
CA ILE A 123 49.27 49.58 54.63
C ILE A 123 50.48 48.81 54.09
N ASP A 124 50.25 47.73 53.33
CA ASP A 124 51.29 47.06 52.55
C ASP A 124 50.71 46.46 51.26
N MET A 125 51.34 46.77 50.12
CA MET A 125 50.93 46.30 48.80
C MET A 125 51.42 44.87 48.50
N HIS A 126 52.46 44.40 49.19
CA HIS A 126 53.12 43.11 48.94
C HIS A 126 52.69 41.99 49.90
N GLU A 127 51.91 42.30 50.94
CA GLU A 127 51.45 41.35 51.94
C GLU A 127 50.62 40.19 51.31
N PRO A 128 51.12 38.94 51.32
CA PRO A 128 50.51 37.83 50.59
C PRO A 128 49.09 37.46 51.02
N SER A 129 48.77 37.57 52.32
CA SER A 129 47.43 37.22 52.84
C SER A 129 46.33 38.09 52.23
N THR A 130 46.63 39.37 51.96
CA THR A 130 45.71 40.31 51.30
C THR A 130 45.41 39.90 49.86
N TRP A 131 46.43 39.41 49.12
CA TRP A 131 46.25 38.93 47.75
C TRP A 131 45.49 37.60 47.69
N VAL A 132 45.70 36.69 48.64
CA VAL A 132 44.86 35.49 48.79
C VAL A 132 43.40 35.87 49.04
N GLY A 133 43.14 36.81 49.95
CA GLY A 133 41.78 37.30 50.24
C GLY A 133 41.10 37.94 49.03
N LYS A 134 41.81 38.79 48.28
CA LYS A 134 41.34 39.35 47.01
C LYS A 134 41.04 38.27 45.97
N GLY A 135 41.91 37.26 45.82
CA GLY A 135 41.67 36.12 44.93
C GLY A 135 40.43 35.32 45.30
N GLN A 136 40.16 35.13 46.60
CA GLN A 136 38.94 34.47 47.08
C GLN A 136 37.68 35.29 46.82
N LEU A 137 37.74 36.62 46.99
CA LEU A 137 36.63 37.52 46.64
C LEU A 137 36.34 37.54 45.13
N LEU A 138 37.38 37.55 44.30
CA LEU A 138 37.25 37.48 42.84
C LEU A 138 36.65 36.12 42.42
N LEU A 139 37.03 35.01 43.04
CA LEU A 139 36.35 33.72 42.87
C LEU A 139 34.86 33.77 43.29
N ALA A 140 34.53 34.43 44.41
CA ALA A 140 33.16 34.55 44.89
C ALA A 140 32.27 35.42 43.98
N LYS A 141 32.86 36.42 43.31
CA LYS A 141 32.22 37.23 42.25
C LYS A 141 32.12 36.49 40.90
N GLY A 142 32.92 35.44 40.68
CA GLY A 142 33.01 34.71 39.41
C GLY A 142 34.10 35.22 38.46
N GLU A 143 34.94 36.15 38.89
CA GLU A 143 36.02 36.78 38.11
C GLU A 143 37.29 35.88 38.06
N VAL A 144 37.14 34.65 37.55
CA VAL A 144 38.14 33.56 37.61
C VAL A 144 39.52 33.96 37.06
N GLU A 145 39.57 34.76 35.99
CA GLU A 145 40.84 35.21 35.40
C GLU A 145 41.62 36.16 36.32
N GLN A 146 40.94 37.13 36.93
CA GLN A 146 41.57 38.06 37.89
C GLN A 146 41.90 37.36 39.22
N ALA A 147 41.08 36.39 39.64
CA ALA A 147 41.43 35.54 40.78
C ALA A 147 42.73 34.78 40.52
N SER A 148 42.94 34.30 39.28
CA SER A 148 44.17 33.60 38.91
C SER A 148 45.41 34.48 38.97
N SER A 149 45.35 35.75 38.55
CA SER A 149 46.50 36.64 38.68
C SER A 149 46.79 36.97 40.14
N ALA A 150 45.75 37.20 40.96
CA ALA A 150 45.92 37.42 42.40
C ALA A 150 46.60 36.23 43.12
N PHE A 151 46.22 34.99 42.82
CA PHE A 151 46.90 33.81 43.40
C PHE A 151 48.30 33.58 42.80
N LYS A 152 48.53 33.89 41.52
CA LYS A 152 49.87 33.77 40.91
C LYS A 152 50.89 34.73 41.52
N ILE A 153 50.51 35.98 41.79
CA ILE A 153 51.36 36.97 42.48
C ILE A 153 51.87 36.40 43.82
N VAL A 154 51.01 35.72 44.58
CA VAL A 154 51.41 35.04 45.82
C VAL A 154 52.32 33.84 45.56
N LEU A 155 52.00 33.00 44.58
CA LEU A 155 52.78 31.80 44.23
C LEU A 155 54.14 32.09 43.56
N GLU A 156 54.34 33.31 43.06
CA GLU A 156 55.62 33.81 42.57
C GLU A 156 56.54 34.27 43.72
N ALA A 157 55.96 34.81 44.80
CA ALA A 157 56.70 35.23 46.02
C ALA A 157 56.93 34.06 47.01
N ASP A 158 55.89 33.29 47.33
CA ASP A 158 55.92 32.09 48.15
C ASP A 158 55.33 30.91 47.35
N ARG A 159 56.22 30.09 46.79
CA ARG A 159 55.83 28.98 45.92
C ARG A 159 55.00 27.92 46.62
N ASP A 160 55.13 27.74 47.94
CA ASP A 160 54.48 26.66 48.71
C ASP A 160 53.31 27.15 49.56
N ASN A 161 52.85 28.39 49.32
CA ASN A 161 51.71 29.01 49.99
C ASN A 161 50.42 28.18 49.86
N VAL A 162 50.07 27.39 50.88
CA VAL A 162 48.93 26.47 50.83
C VAL A 162 47.61 27.17 50.49
N PRO A 163 47.24 28.33 51.08
CA PRO A 163 46.02 29.05 50.69
C PRO A 163 45.99 29.47 49.21
N ALA A 164 47.10 29.97 48.65
CA ALA A 164 47.16 30.35 47.23
C ALA A 164 47.19 29.12 46.30
N LEU A 165 47.86 28.02 46.68
CA LEU A 165 47.83 26.76 45.93
C LEU A 165 46.40 26.22 45.81
N LEU A 166 45.62 26.28 46.90
CA LEU A 166 44.22 25.86 46.92
C LEU A 166 43.30 26.81 46.13
N GLY A 167 43.51 28.12 46.26
CA GLY A 167 42.80 29.13 45.46
C GLY A 167 43.02 28.94 43.96
N GLN A 168 44.27 28.76 43.54
CA GLN A 168 44.63 28.45 42.15
C GLN A 168 44.09 27.08 41.71
N ALA A 169 44.06 26.07 42.60
CA ALA A 169 43.45 24.77 42.26
C ALA A 169 41.94 24.89 41.97
N CYS A 170 41.21 25.73 42.71
CA CYS A 170 39.81 26.06 42.42
C CYS A 170 39.64 26.81 41.09
N VAL A 171 40.52 27.79 40.80
CA VAL A 171 40.57 28.48 39.50
C VAL A 171 40.75 27.49 38.35
N GLU A 172 41.74 26.59 38.43
CA GLU A 172 42.01 25.61 37.37
C GLU A 172 40.89 24.57 37.22
N PHE A 173 40.21 24.19 38.32
CA PHE A 173 39.01 23.35 38.26
C PHE A 173 37.87 24.06 37.49
N ASN A 174 37.61 25.33 37.78
CA ASN A 174 36.57 26.12 37.13
C ASN A 174 36.88 26.39 35.64
N ARG A 175 38.17 26.45 35.27
CA ARG A 175 38.64 26.49 33.87
C ARG A 175 38.58 25.13 33.15
N GLY A 176 38.20 24.06 33.83
CA GLY A 176 38.17 22.69 33.28
C GLY A 176 39.54 22.00 33.17
N ARG A 177 40.63 22.61 33.67
CA ARG A 177 41.98 22.02 33.70
C ARG A 177 42.16 21.15 34.94
N TYR A 178 41.40 20.05 34.95
CA TYR A 178 41.31 19.13 36.08
C TYR A 178 42.64 18.41 36.41
N SER A 179 43.54 18.27 35.43
CA SER A 179 44.92 17.80 35.62
C SER A 179 45.71 18.72 36.55
N ASP A 180 45.77 19.99 36.18
CA ASP A 180 46.61 21.02 36.78
C ASP A 180 46.08 21.35 38.19
N SER A 181 44.76 21.45 38.31
CA SER A 181 44.04 21.52 39.58
C SER A 181 44.37 20.36 40.52
N LEU A 182 44.36 19.12 40.02
CA LEU A 182 44.73 17.93 40.80
C LEU A 182 46.20 17.95 41.24
N GLU A 183 47.11 18.54 40.48
CA GLU A 183 48.52 18.70 40.89
C GLU A 183 48.71 19.77 41.96
N LEU A 184 48.03 20.90 41.84
CA LEU A 184 48.02 21.93 42.89
C LEU A 184 47.44 21.40 44.21
N TYR A 185 46.34 20.63 44.17
CA TYR A 185 45.80 19.96 45.35
C TYR A 185 46.74 18.89 45.94
N LYS A 186 47.43 18.08 45.10
CA LYS A 186 48.46 17.14 45.59
C LYS A 186 49.58 17.89 46.30
N ARG A 187 50.05 19.00 45.74
CA ARG A 187 51.16 19.80 46.28
C ARG A 187 50.79 20.46 47.61
N ALA A 188 49.60 21.06 47.71
CA ALA A 188 49.07 21.58 48.98
C ALA A 188 49.05 20.48 50.08
N LEU A 189 48.68 19.25 49.72
CA LEU A 189 48.68 18.11 50.63
C LEU A 189 50.08 17.56 50.96
N GLN A 190 51.09 17.76 50.10
CA GLN A 190 52.49 17.46 50.39
C GLN A 190 53.09 18.46 51.37
N VAL A 191 52.82 19.75 51.19
CA VAL A 191 53.29 20.82 52.09
C VAL A 191 52.64 20.71 53.47
N HIS A 192 51.34 20.35 53.54
CA HIS A 192 50.62 20.20 54.81
C HIS A 192 49.75 18.92 54.85
N PRO A 193 50.30 17.76 55.27
CA PRO A 193 49.58 16.47 55.31
C PRO A 193 48.31 16.47 56.17
N SER A 194 48.30 17.27 57.24
CA SER A 194 47.21 17.53 58.19
C SER A 194 46.07 18.41 57.62
N CYS A 195 46.03 18.64 56.30
CA CYS A 195 44.96 19.38 55.63
C CYS A 195 43.53 18.83 55.92
N PRO A 196 42.50 19.68 56.01
CA PRO A 196 41.10 19.28 56.21
C PRO A 196 40.50 18.35 55.14
N GLY A 197 39.32 17.78 55.45
CA GLY A 197 38.57 16.87 54.56
C GLY A 197 38.25 17.46 53.19
N ALA A 198 37.88 18.75 53.13
CA ALA A 198 37.54 19.49 51.91
C ALA A 198 38.62 19.44 50.80
N ILE A 199 39.89 19.33 51.17
CA ILE A 199 40.99 19.26 50.18
C ILE A 199 41.03 17.87 49.50
N ARG A 200 40.61 16.82 50.22
CA ARG A 200 40.47 15.46 49.65
C ARG A 200 39.18 15.30 48.85
N LEU A 201 38.12 16.05 49.20
CA LEU A 201 36.94 16.25 48.35
C LEU A 201 37.35 16.90 47.01
N GLY A 202 38.12 17.99 47.01
CA GLY A 202 38.65 18.62 45.79
C GLY A 202 39.45 17.66 44.90
N ILE A 203 40.38 16.89 45.49
CA ILE A 203 41.10 15.80 44.81
C ILE A 203 40.14 14.75 44.21
N GLY A 204 39.07 14.41 44.93
CA GLY A 204 38.03 13.50 44.45
C GLY A 204 37.25 14.05 43.26
N LEU A 205 36.84 15.32 43.30
CA LEU A 205 36.12 16.00 42.21
C LEU A 205 36.98 16.07 40.94
N CYS A 206 38.26 16.43 41.05
CA CYS A 206 39.19 16.44 39.91
C CYS A 206 39.35 15.03 39.32
N ARG A 207 39.53 14.01 40.16
CA ARG A 207 39.63 12.61 39.72
C ARG A 207 38.35 12.09 39.07
N TYR A 208 37.18 12.49 39.57
CA TYR A 208 35.89 12.14 39.00
C TYR A 208 35.70 12.78 37.61
N LYS A 209 36.03 14.07 37.45
CA LYS A 209 36.03 14.75 36.15
C LYS A 209 37.06 14.21 35.15
N LEU A 210 38.16 13.63 35.64
CA LEU A 210 39.16 12.88 34.86
C LEU A 210 38.80 11.40 34.64
N GLY A 211 37.57 10.96 34.94
CA GLY A 211 37.11 9.58 34.75
C GLY A 211 37.72 8.53 35.69
N GLN A 212 38.56 8.93 36.65
CA GLN A 212 39.29 8.01 37.55
C GLN A 212 38.42 7.55 38.73
N LEU A 213 37.24 7.00 38.45
CA LEU A 213 36.16 6.74 39.40
C LEU A 213 36.63 6.00 40.68
N GLY A 214 37.37 4.90 40.56
CA GLY A 214 37.88 4.17 41.73
C GLY A 214 38.78 5.03 42.65
N LYS A 215 39.63 5.88 42.07
CA LYS A 215 40.52 6.81 42.80
C LYS A 215 39.77 8.04 43.32
N ALA A 216 38.65 8.42 42.72
CA ALA A 216 37.74 9.46 43.24
C ALA A 216 36.96 8.95 44.45
N ARG A 217 36.38 7.74 44.36
CA ARG A 217 35.64 7.06 45.44
C ARG A 217 36.47 6.97 46.73
N GLN A 218 37.73 6.55 46.62
CA GLN A 218 38.69 6.54 47.74
C GLN A 218 38.92 7.92 48.36
N ALA A 219 38.99 8.98 47.54
CA ALA A 219 39.23 10.35 48.02
C ALA A 219 38.01 10.91 48.76
N PHE A 220 36.79 10.70 48.25
CA PHE A 220 35.54 11.05 48.95
C PHE A 220 35.34 10.24 50.23
N GLN A 221 35.61 8.93 50.22
CA GLN A 221 35.60 8.10 51.42
C GLN A 221 36.61 8.60 52.47
N ARG A 222 37.82 9.03 52.06
CA ARG A 222 38.80 9.59 52.99
C ARG A 222 38.44 11.01 53.46
N ALA A 223 37.66 11.78 52.70
CA ALA A 223 37.07 13.02 53.19
C ALA A 223 36.06 12.72 54.32
N LEU A 224 35.14 11.77 54.12
CA LEU A 224 34.15 11.37 55.15
C LEU A 224 34.75 10.69 56.39
N GLN A 225 35.94 10.10 56.30
CA GLN A 225 36.70 9.60 57.46
C GLN A 225 37.34 10.72 58.30
N LEU A 226 37.44 11.94 57.78
CA LEU A 226 37.98 13.11 58.47
C LEU A 226 36.87 14.09 58.88
N ASP A 227 35.77 14.10 58.13
CA ASP A 227 34.61 14.96 58.26
C ASP A 227 33.34 14.15 57.93
N PRO A 228 32.74 13.45 58.92
CA PRO A 228 31.58 12.58 58.69
C PRO A 228 30.29 13.31 58.30
N GLU A 229 30.27 14.64 58.39
CA GLU A 229 29.11 15.49 58.09
C GLU A 229 29.25 16.20 56.72
N ASN A 230 30.31 15.87 55.96
CA ASN A 230 30.58 16.48 54.66
C ASN A 230 29.52 16.13 53.60
N VAL A 231 28.50 16.99 53.49
CA VAL A 231 27.36 16.87 52.57
C VAL A 231 27.83 16.68 51.12
N GLU A 232 28.81 17.45 50.66
CA GLU A 232 29.33 17.36 49.28
C GLU A 232 29.99 15.99 49.01
N ALA A 233 30.75 15.43 49.95
CA ALA A 233 31.32 14.09 49.81
C ALA A 233 30.27 12.96 49.93
N LEU A 234 29.22 13.13 50.74
CA LEU A 234 28.08 12.22 50.79
C LEU A 234 27.34 12.20 49.45
N VAL A 235 27.00 13.36 48.89
CA VAL A 235 26.31 13.51 47.60
C VAL A 235 27.18 13.00 46.45
N ALA A 236 28.49 13.28 46.44
CA ALA A 236 29.39 12.75 45.42
C ALA A 236 29.43 11.22 45.41
N LEU A 237 29.56 10.58 46.59
CA LEU A 237 29.47 9.12 46.67
C LEU A 237 28.07 8.57 46.34
N ALA A 238 27.02 9.30 46.69
CA ALA A 238 25.64 8.93 46.37
C ALA A 238 25.41 8.91 44.86
N VAL A 239 25.83 9.94 44.13
CA VAL A 239 25.77 9.99 42.66
C VAL A 239 26.55 8.82 42.04
N MET A 240 27.75 8.53 42.54
CA MET A 240 28.54 7.38 42.06
C MET A 240 27.89 6.01 42.36
N ASP A 241 27.20 5.86 43.48
CA ASP A 241 26.45 4.64 43.82
C ASP A 241 25.15 4.49 43.00
N LEU A 242 24.53 5.61 42.61
CA LEU A 242 23.37 5.63 41.70
C LEU A 242 23.78 5.33 40.25
N GLN A 243 24.88 5.91 39.78
CA GLN A 243 25.41 5.69 38.42
C GLN A 243 25.84 4.25 38.15
N ALA A 244 26.14 3.45 39.18
CA ALA A 244 26.44 2.03 39.03
C ALA A 244 25.22 1.21 38.57
N ASN A 245 23.99 1.74 38.69
CA ASN A 245 22.71 1.13 38.30
C ASN A 245 22.40 -0.26 38.90
N GLU A 246 23.25 -0.77 39.80
CA GLU A 246 22.96 -1.96 40.61
C GLU A 246 21.86 -1.67 41.63
N ALA A 247 20.91 -2.58 41.85
CA ALA A 247 19.88 -2.42 42.89
C ALA A 247 20.46 -2.23 44.31
N ALA A 248 21.64 -2.80 44.58
CA ALA A 248 22.38 -2.60 45.83
C ALA A 248 23.14 -1.26 45.87
N GLY A 249 23.59 -0.74 44.72
CA GLY A 249 24.16 0.58 44.57
C GLY A 249 23.11 1.67 44.77
N ILE A 250 21.98 1.57 44.07
CA ILE A 250 20.87 2.53 44.13
C ILE A 250 20.40 2.73 45.58
N ARG A 251 20.20 1.64 46.35
CA ARG A 251 19.81 1.72 47.77
C ARG A 251 20.85 2.49 48.61
N LYS A 252 22.13 2.11 48.50
CA LYS A 252 23.26 2.78 49.16
C LYS A 252 23.42 4.24 48.73
N GLY A 253 23.03 4.58 47.51
CA GLY A 253 22.98 5.94 46.98
C GLY A 253 21.89 6.76 47.65
N MET A 254 20.65 6.24 47.68
CA MET A 254 19.52 6.91 48.34
C MET A 254 19.73 7.08 49.85
N GLU A 255 20.28 6.07 50.54
CA GLU A 255 20.69 6.16 51.95
C GLU A 255 21.64 7.36 52.21
N LYS A 256 22.56 7.65 51.28
CA LYS A 256 23.47 8.81 51.37
C LYS A 256 22.82 10.12 50.98
N MET A 257 21.89 10.13 50.00
CA MET A 257 21.11 11.33 49.67
C MET A 257 20.20 11.73 50.84
N GLN A 258 19.56 10.75 51.50
CA GLN A 258 18.76 10.99 52.70
C GLN A 258 19.63 11.57 53.82
N ARG A 259 20.76 10.94 54.16
CA ARG A 259 21.69 11.47 55.18
C ARG A 259 22.22 12.87 54.82
N ALA A 260 22.49 13.14 53.55
CA ALA A 260 22.91 14.47 53.09
C ALA A 260 21.82 15.52 53.30
N PHE A 261 20.55 15.16 53.08
CA PHE A 261 19.38 16.01 53.36
C PHE A 261 19.13 16.16 54.87
N GLU A 262 19.32 15.13 55.68
CA GLU A 262 19.21 15.18 57.16
C GLU A 262 20.24 16.13 57.78
N ILE A 263 21.46 16.21 57.22
CA ILE A 263 22.51 17.13 57.64
C ILE A 263 22.27 18.55 57.08
N TYR A 264 21.87 18.67 55.81
CA TYR A 264 21.61 19.96 55.16
C TYR A 264 20.42 19.88 54.18
N PRO A 265 19.20 20.21 54.65
CA PRO A 265 17.97 20.09 53.84
C PRO A 265 17.98 20.88 52.54
N TYR A 266 18.77 21.94 52.45
CA TYR A 266 18.83 22.85 51.31
C TYR A 266 19.80 22.38 50.19
N CYS A 267 20.30 21.14 50.24
CA CYS A 267 21.15 20.60 49.17
C CYS A 267 20.34 20.31 47.89
N ALA A 268 20.27 21.29 46.98
CA ALA A 268 19.51 21.20 45.73
C ALA A 268 19.81 19.96 44.85
N MET A 269 21.03 19.40 44.92
CA MET A 269 21.34 18.11 44.28
C MET A 269 20.63 16.93 44.98
N ALA A 270 20.76 16.81 46.30
CA ALA A 270 20.10 15.73 47.05
C ALA A 270 18.57 15.82 46.89
N LEU A 271 18.01 17.03 46.99
CA LEU A 271 16.60 17.31 46.74
C LEU A 271 16.14 16.81 45.36
N ASN A 272 16.87 17.09 44.28
CA ASN A 272 16.52 16.62 42.94
C ASN A 272 16.60 15.09 42.77
N TYR A 273 17.58 14.42 43.40
CA TYR A 273 17.67 12.96 43.34
C TYR A 273 16.58 12.28 44.18
N LEU A 274 16.26 12.82 45.36
CA LEU A 274 15.15 12.37 46.19
C LEU A 274 13.80 12.59 45.49
N ALA A 275 13.59 13.75 44.85
CA ALA A 275 12.40 14.02 44.05
C ALA A 275 12.23 13.02 42.89
N ASN A 276 13.31 12.67 42.18
CA ASN A 276 13.26 11.63 41.15
C ASN A 276 12.93 10.24 41.73
N HIS A 277 13.41 9.90 42.93
CA HIS A 277 13.00 8.69 43.64
C HIS A 277 11.50 8.68 43.98
N PHE A 278 11.02 9.76 44.61
CA PHE A 278 9.62 9.87 45.03
C PHE A 278 8.64 9.86 43.87
N PHE A 279 9.03 10.37 42.69
CA PHE A 279 8.25 10.23 41.45
C PHE A 279 7.98 8.76 41.11
N PHE A 280 9.01 7.89 41.14
CA PHE A 280 8.81 6.45 40.87
C PHE A 280 8.02 5.72 41.97
N THR A 281 7.88 6.32 43.16
CA THR A 281 6.95 5.84 44.20
C THR A 281 5.54 6.45 44.13
N GLY A 282 5.25 7.29 43.11
CA GLY A 282 3.96 7.96 42.95
C GLY A 282 3.68 9.12 43.92
N GLN A 283 4.67 9.57 44.69
CA GLN A 283 4.51 10.59 45.74
C GLN A 283 4.65 12.02 45.20
N HIS A 284 3.87 12.34 44.15
CA HIS A 284 3.95 13.56 43.35
C HIS A 284 3.98 14.88 44.15
N PHE A 285 3.22 14.97 45.25
CA PHE A 285 3.22 16.14 46.13
C PHE A 285 4.60 16.41 46.77
N LEU A 286 5.33 15.36 47.15
CA LEU A 286 6.67 15.49 47.72
C LEU A 286 7.72 15.80 46.64
N VAL A 287 7.51 15.32 45.40
CA VAL A 287 8.33 15.71 44.24
C VAL A 287 8.30 17.23 44.04
N GLU A 288 7.10 17.83 44.09
CA GLU A 288 6.89 19.27 43.97
C GLU A 288 7.58 20.04 45.09
N GLN A 289 7.32 19.70 46.37
CA GLN A 289 7.95 20.40 47.50
C GLN A 289 9.50 20.35 47.47
N LEU A 290 10.09 19.20 47.14
CA LEU A 290 11.55 19.04 47.07
C LEU A 290 12.16 19.80 45.87
N THR A 291 11.42 19.95 44.77
CA THR A 291 11.94 20.64 43.57
C THR A 291 11.73 22.16 43.61
N GLU A 292 10.64 22.65 44.20
CA GLU A 292 10.45 24.07 44.48
C GLU A 292 11.50 24.59 45.47
N THR A 293 11.79 23.83 46.53
CA THR A 293 12.88 24.17 47.47
C THR A 293 14.26 24.11 46.82
N ALA A 294 14.52 23.14 45.93
CA ALA A 294 15.76 23.11 45.15
C ALA A 294 15.92 24.34 44.24
N LEU A 295 14.86 24.77 43.55
CA LEU A 295 14.83 25.95 42.70
C LEU A 295 15.02 27.27 43.48
N ALA A 296 14.48 27.35 44.69
CA ALA A 296 14.62 28.54 45.54
C ALA A 296 16.06 28.73 46.07
N VAL A 297 16.79 27.63 46.31
CA VAL A 297 18.16 27.69 46.86
C VAL A 297 19.23 27.78 45.78
N THR A 298 19.09 27.06 44.65
CA THR A 298 20.17 27.00 43.65
C THR A 298 20.10 28.10 42.62
N ASN A 299 21.25 28.64 42.23
CA ASN A 299 21.41 29.45 41.02
C ASN A 299 22.27 28.76 39.94
N HIS A 300 22.52 27.45 40.08
CA HIS A 300 23.23 26.66 39.07
C HIS A 300 22.25 26.10 38.02
N GLY A 301 22.33 26.62 36.78
CA GLY A 301 21.41 26.29 35.68
C GLY A 301 21.18 24.79 35.45
N PRO A 302 22.23 23.94 35.39
CA PRO A 302 22.03 22.49 35.26
C PRO A 302 21.20 21.86 36.40
N THR A 303 21.36 22.35 37.64
CA THR A 303 20.52 21.90 38.76
C THR A 303 19.07 22.41 38.61
N LYS A 304 18.86 23.65 38.18
CA LYS A 304 17.51 24.18 37.89
C LYS A 304 16.82 23.38 36.79
N SER A 305 17.55 23.04 35.71
CA SER A 305 17.03 22.23 34.60
C SER A 305 16.50 20.88 35.07
N HIS A 306 17.24 20.17 35.94
CA HIS A 306 16.78 18.92 36.54
C HIS A 306 15.56 19.12 37.48
N SER A 307 15.51 20.22 38.25
CA SER A 307 14.34 20.53 39.09
C SER A 307 13.08 20.79 38.26
N TYR A 308 13.20 21.63 37.22
CA TYR A 308 12.10 21.89 36.27
C TYR A 308 11.66 20.63 35.54
N TYR A 309 12.57 19.74 35.15
CA TYR A 309 12.23 18.45 34.53
C TYR A 309 11.44 17.53 35.47
N ASN A 310 11.80 17.48 36.76
CA ASN A 310 11.08 16.69 37.76
C ASN A 310 9.67 17.27 38.05
N LEU A 311 9.52 18.60 38.13
CA LEU A 311 8.22 19.27 38.18
C LEU A 311 7.38 18.94 36.95
N ALA A 312 7.95 19.11 35.76
CA ALA A 312 7.28 18.86 34.49
C ALA A 312 6.73 17.43 34.40
N ARG A 313 7.55 16.44 34.80
CA ARG A 313 7.11 15.04 34.93
C ARG A 313 5.96 14.87 35.90
N SER A 314 6.01 15.50 37.08
CA SER A 314 4.93 15.41 38.09
C SER A 314 3.59 15.93 37.54
N TYR A 315 3.59 17.10 36.90
CA TYR A 315 2.40 17.66 36.25
C TYR A 315 1.95 16.83 35.03
N HIS A 316 2.88 16.29 34.24
CA HIS A 316 2.57 15.40 33.12
C HIS A 316 1.85 14.12 33.58
N SER A 317 2.34 13.47 34.66
CA SER A 317 1.65 12.31 35.26
C SER A 317 0.29 12.63 35.90
N LYS A 318 0.03 13.90 36.23
CA LYS A 318 -1.28 14.39 36.70
C LYS A 318 -2.24 14.76 35.54
N GLY A 319 -1.79 14.76 34.29
CA GLY A 319 -2.55 15.23 33.13
C GLY A 319 -2.62 16.76 33.00
N ASP A 320 -1.83 17.51 33.76
CA ASP A 320 -1.73 18.98 33.69
C ASP A 320 -0.71 19.38 32.60
N TYR A 321 -1.10 19.09 31.35
CA TYR A 321 -0.23 19.24 30.18
C TYR A 321 0.28 20.67 29.97
N GLU A 322 -0.52 21.69 30.31
CA GLU A 322 -0.12 23.10 30.20
C GLU A 322 1.06 23.44 31.12
N LYS A 323 0.96 23.11 32.42
CA LYS A 323 2.08 23.35 33.37
C LYS A 323 3.27 22.44 33.05
N ALA A 324 3.02 21.19 32.67
CA ALA A 324 4.09 20.29 32.23
C ALA A 324 4.89 20.90 31.07
N GLY A 325 4.22 21.43 30.05
CA GLY A 325 4.85 22.09 28.90
C GLY A 325 5.69 23.32 29.30
N LEU A 326 5.15 24.18 30.18
CA LEU A 326 5.88 25.34 30.72
C LEU A 326 7.15 24.92 31.47
N TYR A 327 7.08 23.90 32.33
CA TYR A 327 8.25 23.43 33.09
C TYR A 327 9.25 22.66 32.21
N TYR A 328 8.82 21.87 31.22
CA TYR A 328 9.76 21.28 30.25
C TYR A 328 10.46 22.35 29.42
N MET A 329 9.75 23.39 28.97
CA MET A 329 10.34 24.53 28.26
C MET A 329 11.32 25.32 29.13
N ALA A 330 11.02 25.52 30.43
CA ALA A 330 11.97 26.10 31.38
C ALA A 330 13.23 25.23 31.56
N SER A 331 13.06 23.91 31.64
CA SER A 331 14.16 22.95 31.72
C SER A 331 15.10 23.01 30.50
N VAL A 332 14.53 23.07 29.29
CA VAL A 332 15.26 23.27 28.02
C VAL A 332 15.95 24.64 27.95
N LYS A 333 15.35 25.69 28.53
CA LYS A 333 15.96 27.03 28.56
C LYS A 333 17.22 27.10 29.42
N GLU A 334 17.25 26.37 30.53
CA GLU A 334 18.41 26.31 31.44
C GLU A 334 19.57 25.43 30.89
N ILE A 335 19.28 24.40 30.09
CA ILE A 335 20.28 23.62 29.33
C ILE A 335 19.85 23.58 27.86
N ASN A 336 20.23 24.60 27.09
CA ASN A 336 19.98 24.65 25.63
C ASN A 336 21.00 23.80 24.84
N LYS A 337 21.23 22.56 25.30
CA LYS A 337 22.19 21.60 24.74
C LYS A 337 21.60 20.18 24.84
N PRO A 338 21.02 19.65 23.75
CA PRO A 338 20.43 18.31 23.72
C PRO A 338 21.37 17.21 24.24
N HIS A 339 22.68 17.31 23.96
CA HIS A 339 23.69 16.32 24.36
C HIS A 339 24.05 16.31 25.86
N GLU A 340 23.73 17.38 26.61
CA GLU A 340 23.95 17.41 28.06
C GLU A 340 22.71 16.88 28.82
N PHE A 341 21.50 17.15 28.32
CA PHE A 341 20.27 16.67 28.95
C PHE A 341 19.10 16.58 27.94
N ILE A 342 18.88 15.38 27.37
CA ILE A 342 17.88 15.18 26.30
C ILE A 342 16.44 15.05 26.78
N PHE A 343 16.22 14.52 27.99
CA PHE A 343 14.90 14.10 28.45
C PHE A 343 13.82 15.21 28.47
N PRO A 344 14.12 16.49 28.72
CA PRO A 344 13.14 17.57 28.60
C PRO A 344 12.59 17.76 27.18
N TYR A 345 13.39 17.54 26.13
CA TYR A 345 12.93 17.66 24.74
C TYR A 345 11.92 16.56 24.40
N TYR A 346 12.19 15.32 24.81
CA TYR A 346 11.26 14.19 24.66
C TYR A 346 9.94 14.43 25.42
N GLY A 347 10.02 14.87 26.69
CA GLY A 347 8.84 15.20 27.48
C GLY A 347 8.02 16.36 26.92
N LEU A 348 8.69 17.40 26.40
CA LEU A 348 8.05 18.53 25.73
C LEU A 348 7.34 18.08 24.44
N GLY A 349 7.97 17.23 23.63
CA GLY A 349 7.37 16.67 22.42
C GLY A 349 6.11 15.84 22.71
N GLN A 350 6.13 15.02 23.78
CA GLN A 350 4.95 14.26 24.23
C GLN A 350 3.81 15.18 24.66
N VAL A 351 4.11 16.24 25.43
CA VAL A 351 3.10 17.23 25.85
C VAL A 351 2.54 18.00 24.65
N GLN A 352 3.39 18.45 23.73
CA GLN A 352 2.99 19.16 22.52
C GLN A 352 2.10 18.30 21.61
N LEU A 353 2.40 16.99 21.51
CA LEU A 353 1.53 16.01 20.85
C LEU A 353 0.12 15.97 21.48
N LYS A 354 0.01 15.95 22.81
CA LYS A 354 -1.29 15.94 23.51
C LYS A 354 -2.04 17.27 23.42
N LEU A 355 -1.33 18.38 23.20
CA LEU A 355 -1.90 19.71 22.95
C LEU A 355 -2.20 19.99 21.46
N GLY A 356 -1.85 19.07 20.55
CA GLY A 356 -2.06 19.23 19.10
C GLY A 356 -1.03 20.10 18.36
N ASP A 357 0.05 20.54 19.03
CA ASP A 357 1.15 21.26 18.37
C ASP A 357 2.13 20.28 17.72
N PHE A 358 1.68 19.69 16.61
CA PHE A 358 2.45 18.75 15.81
C PHE A 358 3.77 19.33 15.28
N ARG A 359 3.85 20.66 15.07
CA ARG A 359 5.05 21.30 14.50
C ARG A 359 6.16 21.43 15.54
N SER A 360 5.86 21.94 16.73
CA SER A 360 6.87 22.04 17.79
C SER A 360 7.24 20.66 18.33
N ALA A 361 6.28 19.72 18.37
CA ALA A 361 6.56 18.32 18.74
C ALA A 361 7.58 17.68 17.80
N LEU A 362 7.41 17.86 16.48
CA LEU A 362 8.34 17.38 15.45
C LEU A 362 9.78 17.82 15.76
N THR A 363 10.00 19.14 15.86
CA THR A 363 11.34 19.74 16.09
C THR A 363 11.95 19.39 17.44
N ASN A 364 11.16 18.93 18.41
CA ASN A 364 11.69 18.43 19.68
C ASN A 364 12.01 16.93 19.64
N PHE A 365 11.27 16.12 18.89
CA PHE A 365 11.59 14.71 18.65
C PHE A 365 12.73 14.52 17.65
N GLU A 366 12.88 15.38 16.64
CA GLU A 366 14.03 15.38 15.72
C GLU A 366 15.35 15.51 16.50
N LYS A 367 15.44 16.42 17.49
CA LYS A 367 16.59 16.57 18.40
C LYS A 367 16.84 15.35 19.30
N VAL A 368 15.83 14.52 19.55
CA VAL A 368 16.00 13.24 20.26
C VAL A 368 16.65 12.22 19.33
N LEU A 369 16.26 12.17 18.04
CA LEU A 369 16.89 11.31 17.05
C LEU A 369 18.30 11.76 16.62
N GLU A 370 18.62 13.06 16.70
CA GLU A 370 20.00 13.57 16.50
C GLU A 370 21.03 12.90 17.42
N ILE A 371 20.61 12.41 18.60
CA ILE A 371 21.49 11.78 19.60
C ILE A 371 21.16 10.28 19.76
N TYR A 372 19.89 9.91 19.70
CA TYR A 372 19.39 8.54 19.83
C TYR A 372 18.61 8.15 18.57
N PRO A 373 19.29 7.96 17.42
CA PRO A 373 18.64 7.77 16.11
C PRO A 373 17.78 6.51 16.03
N ASP A 374 17.98 5.55 16.93
CA ASP A 374 17.26 4.27 17.00
C ASP A 374 16.28 4.21 18.18
N ASN A 375 15.83 5.36 18.70
CA ASN A 375 14.79 5.43 19.72
C ASN A 375 13.42 5.09 19.12
N CYS A 376 12.97 3.84 19.30
CA CYS A 376 11.72 3.31 18.74
C CYS A 376 10.48 4.17 19.09
N GLU A 377 10.32 4.58 20.34
CA GLU A 377 9.20 5.42 20.78
C GLU A 377 9.16 6.78 20.06
N THR A 378 10.34 7.38 19.83
CA THR A 378 10.46 8.64 19.09
C THR A 378 10.16 8.46 17.61
N LEU A 379 10.57 7.32 17.01
CA LEU A 379 10.25 6.97 15.63
C LEU A 379 8.75 6.74 15.43
N LYS A 380 8.08 6.04 16.35
CA LYS A 380 6.60 5.88 16.35
C LYS A 380 5.90 7.24 16.53
N ALA A 381 6.32 8.04 17.50
CA ALA A 381 5.75 9.37 17.75
C ALA A 381 5.86 10.29 16.51
N LEU A 382 7.02 10.33 15.85
CA LEU A 382 7.21 11.05 14.59
C LEU A 382 6.37 10.44 13.44
N GLY A 383 6.25 9.11 13.37
CA GLY A 383 5.34 8.43 12.45
C GLY A 383 3.91 8.97 12.56
N HIS A 384 3.32 8.96 13.76
CA HIS A 384 1.98 9.52 13.98
C HIS A 384 1.90 11.02 13.67
N ILE A 385 2.93 11.81 13.98
CA ILE A 385 3.00 13.24 13.62
C ILE A 385 2.93 13.41 12.09
N TYR A 386 3.72 12.67 11.32
CA TYR A 386 3.70 12.77 9.86
C TYR A 386 2.37 12.29 9.26
N VAL A 387 1.68 11.31 9.85
CA VAL A 387 0.29 10.95 9.46
C VAL A 387 -0.65 12.14 9.67
N GLN A 388 -0.63 12.80 10.84
CA GLN A 388 -1.48 13.98 11.11
C GLN A 388 -1.10 15.20 10.24
N LEU A 389 0.14 15.27 9.75
CA LEU A 389 0.60 16.27 8.77
C LEU A 389 0.39 15.86 7.30
N GLY A 390 -0.25 14.71 7.04
CA GLY A 390 -0.54 14.21 5.69
C GLY A 390 0.66 13.68 4.89
N GLN A 391 1.81 13.44 5.52
CA GLN A 391 3.05 12.94 4.89
C GLN A 391 3.18 11.42 5.13
N ILE A 392 2.28 10.66 4.51
CA ILE A 392 2.09 9.21 4.71
C ILE A 392 3.38 8.42 4.41
N GLU A 393 4.12 8.80 3.37
CA GLU A 393 5.31 8.08 2.90
C GLU A 393 6.42 8.08 3.96
N LYS A 394 6.70 9.25 4.55
CA LYS A 394 7.68 9.40 5.65
C LYS A 394 7.24 8.67 6.91
N ALA A 395 5.95 8.69 7.21
CA ALA A 395 5.42 7.93 8.34
C ALA A 395 5.62 6.41 8.13
N GLN A 396 5.42 5.89 6.92
CA GLN A 396 5.73 4.49 6.60
C GLN A 396 7.23 4.18 6.72
N GLU A 397 8.13 5.06 6.25
CA GLU A 397 9.58 4.87 6.40
C GLU A 397 10.01 4.81 7.87
N LEU A 398 9.50 5.70 8.72
CA LEU A 398 9.84 5.76 10.14
C LEU A 398 9.26 4.59 10.94
N LEU A 399 8.02 4.17 10.64
CA LEU A 399 7.40 2.99 11.27
C LEU A 399 8.06 1.69 10.80
N ARG A 400 8.45 1.57 9.51
CA ARG A 400 9.32 0.48 9.03
C ARG A 400 10.68 0.48 9.74
N LYS A 401 11.27 1.64 10.05
CA LYS A 401 12.50 1.72 10.85
C LYS A 401 12.27 1.24 12.29
N ALA A 402 11.20 1.70 12.94
CA ALA A 402 10.83 1.31 14.30
C ALA A 402 10.65 -0.21 14.45
N ALA A 403 9.81 -0.82 13.60
CA ALA A 403 9.55 -2.26 13.60
C ALA A 403 10.79 -3.12 13.22
N LYS A 404 11.80 -2.53 12.56
CA LYS A 404 13.09 -3.16 12.30
C LYS A 404 14.05 -3.07 13.50
N ILE A 405 13.92 -2.06 14.35
CA ILE A 405 14.77 -1.85 15.54
C ILE A 405 14.34 -2.73 16.71
N ASP A 406 13.04 -2.81 17.03
CA ASP A 406 12.52 -3.86 17.93
C ASP A 406 11.45 -4.73 17.23
N PRO A 407 11.86 -5.86 16.64
CA PRO A 407 10.95 -6.84 16.03
C PRO A 407 9.98 -7.53 17.01
N ARG A 408 9.95 -7.16 18.29
CA ARG A 408 8.98 -7.66 19.28
C ARG A 408 7.90 -6.63 19.64
N ASP A 409 8.05 -5.37 19.23
CA ASP A 409 7.03 -4.33 19.45
C ASP A 409 5.82 -4.59 18.55
N ALA A 410 4.79 -5.21 19.12
CA ALA A 410 3.55 -5.50 18.40
C ALA A 410 2.82 -4.22 17.96
N GLN A 411 2.95 -3.11 18.70
CA GLN A 411 2.27 -1.85 18.37
C GLN A 411 2.88 -1.23 17.11
N ALA A 412 4.21 -1.25 16.96
CA ALA A 412 4.88 -0.78 15.74
C ALA A 412 4.39 -1.50 14.47
N PHE A 413 4.02 -2.79 14.58
CA PHE A 413 3.43 -3.55 13.47
C PHE A 413 1.93 -3.24 13.25
N ILE A 414 1.18 -2.85 14.28
CA ILE A 414 -0.21 -2.37 14.14
C ILE A 414 -0.22 -0.99 13.47
N ASP A 415 0.56 -0.04 13.98
CA ASP A 415 0.68 1.33 13.44
C ASP A 415 1.10 1.30 11.96
N LEU A 416 2.09 0.45 11.64
CA LEU A 416 2.54 0.22 10.27
C LEU A 416 1.47 -0.48 9.42
N GLY A 417 0.77 -1.48 9.98
CA GLY A 417 -0.29 -2.21 9.29
C GLY A 417 -1.43 -1.29 8.86
N GLU A 418 -1.92 -0.43 9.77
CA GLU A 418 -2.98 0.55 9.50
C GLU A 418 -2.57 1.53 8.40
N LEU A 419 -1.34 2.06 8.47
CA LEU A 419 -0.82 3.01 7.49
C LEU A 419 -0.55 2.38 6.10
N LEU A 420 -0.48 1.05 6.01
CA LEU A 420 -0.30 0.34 4.75
C LEU A 420 -1.61 -0.04 4.07
N ILE A 421 -2.76 -0.06 4.75
CA ILE A 421 -4.06 -0.51 4.18
C ILE A 421 -4.37 0.18 2.85
N SER A 422 -4.14 1.50 2.76
CA SER A 422 -4.45 2.30 1.58
C SER A 422 -3.43 2.22 0.43
N SER A 423 -2.27 1.58 0.64
CA SER A 423 -1.16 1.57 -0.33
C SER A 423 -0.66 0.17 -0.70
N ASP A 424 -0.65 -0.77 0.25
CA ASP A 424 -0.21 -2.16 0.06
C ASP A 424 -0.94 -3.08 1.05
N THR A 425 -2.07 -3.63 0.60
CA THR A 425 -2.85 -4.63 1.36
C THR A 425 -2.13 -5.98 1.48
N GLY A 426 -1.02 -6.20 0.76
CA GLY A 426 -0.08 -7.30 0.99
C GLY A 426 0.67 -7.08 2.29
N ALA A 427 1.52 -6.05 2.32
CA ALA A 427 2.35 -5.72 3.48
C ALA A 427 1.53 -5.38 4.74
N ALA A 428 0.37 -4.71 4.60
CA ALA A 428 -0.54 -4.45 5.72
C ALA A 428 -0.99 -5.76 6.40
N LEU A 429 -1.40 -6.75 5.60
CA LEU A 429 -1.88 -8.04 6.09
C LEU A 429 -0.78 -8.82 6.83
N ASP A 430 0.45 -8.76 6.32
CA ASP A 430 1.57 -9.47 6.95
C ASP A 430 2.06 -8.75 8.23
N ALA A 431 1.99 -7.41 8.29
CA ALA A 431 2.22 -6.65 9.52
C ALA A 431 1.16 -6.96 10.61
N PHE A 432 -0.13 -7.02 10.25
CA PHE A 432 -1.15 -7.44 11.22
C PHE A 432 -0.99 -8.91 11.64
N LYS A 433 -0.54 -9.80 10.73
CA LYS A 433 -0.21 -11.19 11.10
C LYS A 433 0.98 -11.26 12.05
N THR A 434 2.07 -10.50 11.85
CA THR A 434 3.20 -10.49 12.80
C THR A 434 2.77 -9.96 14.16
N ALA A 435 2.07 -8.81 14.22
CA ALA A 435 1.50 -8.26 15.45
C ALA A 435 0.65 -9.31 16.21
N ARG A 436 -0.30 -9.96 15.51
CA ARG A 436 -1.12 -11.05 16.06
C ARG A 436 -0.29 -12.22 16.62
N THR A 437 0.83 -12.57 16.00
CA THR A 437 1.72 -13.63 16.51
C THR A 437 2.61 -13.19 17.68
N LEU A 438 2.93 -11.89 17.79
CA LEU A 438 3.69 -11.34 18.91
C LEU A 438 2.82 -11.29 20.18
N LEU A 439 1.62 -10.73 20.08
CA LEU A 439 0.64 -10.65 21.19
C LEU A 439 0.29 -12.06 21.72
N LYS A 440 -0.04 -13.01 20.83
CA LYS A 440 -0.29 -14.41 21.22
C LYS A 440 0.93 -15.14 21.81
N LYS A 441 2.16 -14.65 21.60
CA LYS A 441 3.39 -15.17 22.27
C LYS A 441 3.65 -14.49 23.61
N ALA A 442 3.26 -13.22 23.78
CA ALA A 442 3.30 -12.53 25.06
C ALA A 442 2.24 -13.05 26.05
N GLY A 443 1.17 -13.67 25.54
CA GLY A 443 0.00 -14.07 26.32
C GLY A 443 -1.05 -12.97 26.44
N GLU A 444 -0.95 -11.95 25.60
CA GLU A 444 -1.84 -10.79 25.56
C GLU A 444 -3.02 -11.05 24.61
N GLU A 445 -4.18 -10.47 24.91
CA GLU A 445 -5.34 -10.53 24.02
C GLU A 445 -5.07 -9.71 22.75
N VAL A 446 -5.49 -10.22 21.60
CA VAL A 446 -5.30 -9.52 20.33
C VAL A 446 -6.44 -8.51 20.15
N PRO A 447 -6.14 -7.22 19.89
CA PRO A 447 -7.18 -6.21 19.66
C PRO A 447 -8.16 -6.61 18.56
N ILE A 448 -9.44 -6.32 18.77
CA ILE A 448 -10.54 -6.69 17.88
C ILE A 448 -10.38 -5.99 16.52
N GLU A 449 -9.85 -4.77 16.54
CA GLU A 449 -9.49 -3.94 15.39
C GLU A 449 -8.52 -4.69 14.46
N VAL A 450 -7.46 -5.30 15.00
CA VAL A 450 -6.45 -6.04 14.24
C VAL A 450 -7.06 -7.28 13.59
N LEU A 451 -7.87 -8.04 14.32
CA LEU A 451 -8.55 -9.23 13.79
C LEU A 451 -9.61 -8.88 12.73
N ASN A 452 -10.33 -7.78 12.93
CA ASN A 452 -11.26 -7.23 11.95
C ASN A 452 -10.54 -6.78 10.68
N ASN A 453 -9.44 -6.04 10.80
CA ASN A 453 -8.69 -5.53 9.65
C ASN A 453 -8.04 -6.67 8.83
N ILE A 454 -7.54 -7.72 9.50
CA ILE A 454 -7.16 -8.98 8.84
C ILE A 454 -8.35 -9.56 8.06
N GLY A 455 -9.53 -9.67 8.68
CA GLY A 455 -10.75 -10.17 8.03
C GLY A 455 -11.19 -9.35 6.81
N VAL A 456 -11.14 -8.02 6.90
CA VAL A 456 -11.44 -7.11 5.79
C VAL A 456 -10.47 -7.30 4.64
N ILE A 457 -9.15 -7.36 4.91
CA ILE A 457 -8.16 -7.55 3.83
C ILE A 457 -8.28 -8.95 3.19
N HIS A 458 -8.60 -10.00 3.95
CA HIS A 458 -8.91 -11.31 3.36
C HIS A 458 -10.20 -11.28 2.52
N PHE A 459 -11.24 -10.54 2.93
CA PHE A 459 -12.45 -10.32 2.12
C PHE A 459 -12.15 -9.56 0.82
N GLU A 460 -11.31 -8.51 0.87
CA GLU A 460 -10.83 -7.75 -0.28
C GLU A 460 -9.85 -8.54 -1.18
N LYS A 461 -9.39 -9.73 -0.75
CA LYS A 461 -8.64 -10.67 -1.61
C LYS A 461 -9.50 -11.82 -2.15
N GLY A 462 -10.78 -11.87 -1.77
CA GLY A 462 -11.68 -12.99 -2.09
C GLY A 462 -11.41 -14.26 -1.28
N GLU A 463 -10.56 -14.20 -0.25
CA GLU A 463 -10.21 -15.30 0.64
C GLU A 463 -11.30 -15.51 1.71
N PHE A 464 -12.52 -15.80 1.26
CA PHE A 464 -13.73 -15.73 2.08
C PHE A 464 -13.74 -16.65 3.31
N GLU A 465 -13.08 -17.82 3.26
CA GLU A 465 -12.93 -18.72 4.42
C GLU A 465 -12.02 -18.11 5.50
N SER A 466 -10.86 -17.56 5.09
CA SER A 466 -9.92 -16.85 5.97
C SER A 466 -10.55 -15.60 6.57
N ALA A 467 -11.35 -14.87 5.79
CA ALA A 467 -12.13 -13.73 6.26
C ALA A 467 -13.17 -14.16 7.31
N HIS A 468 -13.93 -15.23 7.02
CA HIS A 468 -14.94 -15.77 7.94
C HIS A 468 -14.34 -16.18 9.28
N GLN A 469 -13.21 -16.90 9.26
CA GLN A 469 -12.52 -17.29 10.50
C GLN A 469 -11.97 -16.07 11.24
N SER A 470 -11.46 -15.05 10.54
CA SER A 470 -10.93 -13.84 11.18
C SER A 470 -12.01 -12.99 11.84
N PHE A 471 -13.18 -12.84 11.20
CA PHE A 471 -14.33 -12.18 11.83
C PHE A 471 -14.92 -13.01 12.99
N LYS A 472 -14.89 -14.35 12.90
CA LYS A 472 -15.31 -15.23 14.00
C LYS A 472 -14.36 -15.15 15.20
N ASP A 473 -13.04 -15.14 14.96
CA ASP A 473 -12.01 -14.91 15.99
C ASP A 473 -12.20 -13.53 16.66
N ALA A 474 -12.50 -12.49 15.87
CA ALA A 474 -12.73 -11.12 16.36
C ALA A 474 -14.04 -10.95 17.16
N LEU A 475 -15.12 -11.63 16.76
CA LEU A 475 -16.38 -11.63 17.49
C LEU A 475 -16.32 -12.50 18.76
N GLY A 476 -15.62 -13.63 18.71
CA GLY A 476 -15.61 -14.62 19.79
C GLY A 476 -17.00 -15.19 20.08
N ASP A 477 -17.21 -15.65 21.32
CA ASP A 477 -18.49 -16.17 21.76
C ASP A 477 -19.56 -15.09 21.90
N GLY A 478 -20.79 -15.44 21.49
CA GLY A 478 -21.97 -14.59 21.57
C GLY A 478 -23.10 -15.02 20.64
N ILE A 479 -24.13 -14.19 20.56
CA ILE A 479 -25.49 -14.55 20.08
C ILE A 479 -25.54 -14.79 18.56
N TRP A 480 -24.62 -14.18 17.81
CA TRP A 480 -24.40 -14.51 16.41
C TRP A 480 -24.16 -16.03 16.20
N LEU A 481 -23.51 -16.74 17.12
CA LEU A 481 -23.34 -18.19 17.01
C LEU A 481 -24.69 -18.94 17.09
N THR A 482 -25.59 -18.56 18.00
CA THR A 482 -26.90 -19.23 18.17
C THR A 482 -27.89 -18.88 17.05
N LEU A 483 -27.73 -17.72 16.43
CA LEU A 483 -28.50 -17.27 15.26
C LEU A 483 -27.99 -17.85 13.92
N LEU A 484 -26.74 -18.33 13.89
CA LEU A 484 -26.11 -18.94 12.71
C LEU A 484 -26.09 -20.47 12.73
N ASP A 485 -26.26 -21.13 13.89
CA ASP A 485 -26.26 -22.61 13.95
C ASP A 485 -27.48 -23.20 13.22
N SER A 486 -27.20 -24.02 12.21
CA SER A 486 -28.16 -24.85 11.49
C SER A 486 -29.05 -25.76 12.37
N LYS A 487 -28.64 -26.10 13.59
CA LYS A 487 -29.36 -27.06 14.46
C LYS A 487 -30.58 -26.47 15.18
N THR A 488 -30.66 -25.15 15.34
CA THR A 488 -31.83 -24.46 15.93
C THR A 488 -32.96 -24.19 14.92
N LYS A 489 -32.81 -24.63 13.66
CA LYS A 489 -33.82 -24.56 12.58
C LYS A 489 -35.12 -25.35 12.83
N THR A 490 -35.28 -25.99 13.99
CA THR A 490 -36.36 -26.94 14.29
C THR A 490 -37.65 -26.33 14.85
N ASN A 491 -37.68 -25.04 15.20
CA ASN A 491 -38.92 -24.39 15.71
C ASN A 491 -39.10 -22.89 15.39
N VAL A 492 -38.14 -22.22 14.73
CA VAL A 492 -38.23 -20.78 14.46
C VAL A 492 -38.23 -20.50 12.96
N ILE A 493 -39.31 -19.86 12.50
CA ILE A 493 -39.57 -19.33 11.15
C ILE A 493 -39.83 -20.40 10.07
N ASP A 494 -41.06 -20.37 9.54
CA ASP A 494 -41.35 -20.83 8.18
C ASP A 494 -40.52 -20.00 7.19
N ALA A 495 -39.56 -20.64 6.54
CA ALA A 495 -38.59 -19.99 5.67
C ALA A 495 -39.25 -19.25 4.49
N SER A 496 -40.45 -19.65 4.07
CA SER A 496 -41.21 -18.95 3.02
C SER A 496 -41.72 -17.59 3.49
N ALA A 497 -42.17 -17.48 4.75
CA ALA A 497 -42.80 -16.29 5.30
C ALA A 497 -41.79 -15.18 5.63
N SER A 498 -40.68 -15.50 6.32
CA SER A 498 -39.68 -14.47 6.66
C SER A 498 -38.88 -13.96 5.46
N MET A 499 -38.84 -14.68 4.33
CA MET A 499 -38.17 -14.18 3.11
C MET A 499 -38.85 -12.95 2.48
N LEU A 500 -40.09 -12.64 2.90
CA LEU A 500 -40.86 -11.48 2.45
C LEU A 500 -40.90 -10.35 3.50
N GLN A 501 -40.54 -10.62 4.75
CA GLN A 501 -40.76 -9.71 5.89
C GLN A 501 -39.45 -9.20 6.52
N PHE A 502 -38.61 -8.55 5.71
CA PHE A 502 -37.34 -7.95 6.16
C PHE A 502 -37.47 -6.83 7.22
N LYS A 503 -38.69 -6.38 7.52
CA LYS A 503 -39.00 -5.41 8.59
C LYS A 503 -39.36 -6.07 9.93
N ASP A 504 -39.59 -7.38 9.96
CA ASP A 504 -40.02 -8.06 11.19
C ASP A 504 -38.85 -8.30 12.15
N MET A 505 -39.01 -7.74 13.36
CA MET A 505 -38.08 -7.86 14.49
C MET A 505 -38.62 -8.80 15.60
N GLN A 506 -39.81 -9.40 15.41
CA GLN A 506 -40.36 -10.37 16.37
C GLN A 506 -39.43 -11.53 16.67
N LEU A 507 -38.51 -11.88 15.76
CA LEU A 507 -37.44 -12.85 16.00
C LEU A 507 -36.71 -12.58 17.32
N PHE A 508 -36.21 -11.35 17.50
CA PHE A 508 -35.40 -10.99 18.67
C PHE A 508 -36.25 -10.82 19.93
N HIS A 509 -37.45 -10.25 19.81
CA HIS A 509 -38.38 -10.16 20.95
C HIS A 509 -38.86 -11.53 21.44
N ARG A 510 -39.05 -12.52 20.55
CA ARG A 510 -39.30 -13.92 20.96
C ARG A 510 -38.09 -14.48 21.69
N PHE A 511 -36.87 -14.28 21.15
CA PHE A 511 -35.63 -14.70 21.80
C PHE A 511 -35.45 -14.11 23.22
N GLU A 512 -35.75 -12.82 23.39
CA GLU A 512 -35.74 -12.12 24.69
C GLU A 512 -36.82 -12.69 25.65
N ASN A 513 -38.02 -12.99 25.14
CA ASN A 513 -39.11 -13.61 25.91
C ASN A 513 -38.82 -15.08 26.31
N ASP A 514 -38.08 -15.81 25.47
CA ASP A 514 -37.62 -17.19 25.74
C ASP A 514 -36.47 -17.24 26.78
N GLY A 515 -36.06 -16.07 27.31
CA GLY A 515 -35.06 -15.94 28.37
C GLY A 515 -33.62 -15.71 27.88
N ASN A 516 -33.40 -15.61 26.56
CA ASN A 516 -32.07 -15.34 26.00
C ASN A 516 -31.84 -13.82 25.89
N HIS A 517 -30.94 -13.28 26.71
CA HIS A 517 -30.69 -11.83 26.71
C HIS A 517 -29.95 -11.40 25.43
N VAL A 518 -30.54 -10.47 24.65
CA VAL A 518 -29.96 -10.03 23.37
C VAL A 518 -29.04 -8.81 23.57
N GLU A 519 -27.75 -9.07 23.76
CA GLU A 519 -26.69 -8.05 23.82
C GLU A 519 -25.88 -7.97 22.52
N LEU A 520 -25.45 -6.76 22.18
CA LEU A 520 -24.47 -6.48 21.13
C LEU A 520 -23.53 -5.36 21.61
N PRO A 521 -22.30 -5.68 22.06
CA PRO A 521 -21.31 -4.67 22.45
C PRO A 521 -20.90 -3.79 21.27
N TRP A 522 -20.76 -2.47 21.51
CA TRP A 522 -20.50 -1.47 20.45
C TRP A 522 -19.25 -1.80 19.61
N ASN A 523 -18.18 -2.29 20.24
CA ASN A 523 -16.93 -2.67 19.60
C ASN A 523 -17.04 -3.92 18.70
N LYS A 524 -18.12 -4.69 18.81
CA LYS A 524 -18.42 -5.84 17.94
C LYS A 524 -19.35 -5.51 16.78
N VAL A 525 -19.98 -4.33 16.75
CA VAL A 525 -20.96 -3.93 15.71
C VAL A 525 -20.32 -3.94 14.31
N THR A 526 -19.16 -3.30 14.14
CA THR A 526 -18.45 -3.25 12.85
C THR A 526 -18.04 -4.63 12.36
N VAL A 527 -17.56 -5.49 13.26
CA VAL A 527 -17.17 -6.87 12.92
C VAL A 527 -18.38 -7.70 12.51
N LEU A 528 -19.51 -7.53 13.19
CA LEU A 528 -20.77 -8.19 12.86
C LEU A 528 -21.34 -7.72 11.52
N PHE A 529 -21.21 -6.44 11.20
CA PHE A 529 -21.56 -5.88 9.88
C PHE A 529 -20.68 -6.46 8.77
N ASN A 530 -19.37 -6.56 9.01
CA ASN A 530 -18.42 -7.14 8.06
C ASN A 530 -18.67 -8.64 7.84
N LEU A 531 -19.01 -9.40 8.89
CA LEU A 531 -19.46 -10.80 8.77
C LEU A 531 -20.77 -10.92 7.97
N ALA A 532 -21.75 -10.04 8.22
CA ALA A 532 -22.99 -10.00 7.44
C ALA A 532 -22.73 -9.70 5.95
N ARG A 533 -21.80 -8.77 5.67
CA ARG A 533 -21.37 -8.39 4.31
C ARG A 533 -20.63 -9.52 3.59
N LEU A 534 -19.85 -10.31 4.33
CA LEU A 534 -19.21 -11.53 3.83
C LEU A 534 -20.25 -12.62 3.50
N LEU A 535 -21.20 -12.91 4.39
CA LEU A 535 -22.28 -13.88 4.15
C LEU A 535 -23.15 -13.47 2.95
N GLU A 536 -23.43 -12.18 2.79
CA GLU A 536 -24.11 -11.62 1.62
C GLU A 536 -23.32 -11.90 0.31
N GLN A 537 -21.98 -11.81 0.36
CA GLN A 537 -21.11 -12.07 -0.79
C GLN A 537 -21.02 -13.57 -1.14
N ILE A 538 -21.11 -14.45 -0.14
CA ILE A 538 -21.20 -15.92 -0.30
C ILE A 538 -22.62 -16.36 -0.72
N HIS A 539 -23.54 -15.40 -0.90
CA HIS A 539 -24.96 -15.58 -1.23
C HIS A 539 -25.85 -16.19 -0.12
N ASP A 540 -25.36 -16.36 1.11
CA ASP A 540 -26.24 -16.59 2.28
C ASP A 540 -26.90 -15.27 2.72
N THR A 541 -27.81 -14.82 1.85
CA THR A 541 -28.66 -13.65 2.05
C THR A 541 -29.67 -13.84 3.18
N VAL A 542 -29.88 -15.07 3.68
CA VAL A 542 -30.76 -15.33 4.84
C VAL A 542 -30.02 -15.00 6.12
N ALA A 543 -28.84 -15.60 6.35
CA ALA A 543 -28.00 -15.32 7.51
C ALA A 543 -27.60 -13.83 7.56
N ALA A 544 -27.15 -13.26 6.43
CA ALA A 544 -26.85 -11.83 6.34
C ALA A 544 -28.05 -10.95 6.76
N SER A 545 -29.28 -11.29 6.33
CA SER A 545 -30.48 -10.54 6.72
C SER A 545 -30.83 -10.63 8.21
N VAL A 546 -30.40 -11.69 8.90
CA VAL A 546 -30.59 -11.82 10.36
C VAL A 546 -29.55 -10.96 11.08
N LEU A 547 -28.28 -10.98 10.65
CA LEU A 547 -27.23 -10.17 11.28
C LEU A 547 -27.43 -8.66 11.08
N TYR A 548 -27.80 -8.21 9.87
CA TYR A 548 -28.13 -6.79 9.66
C TYR A 548 -29.34 -6.35 10.48
N ARG A 549 -30.36 -7.20 10.63
CA ARG A 549 -31.52 -6.89 11.50
C ARG A 549 -31.15 -6.89 12.98
N LEU A 550 -30.22 -7.75 13.44
CA LEU A 550 -29.72 -7.74 14.83
C LEU A 550 -29.00 -6.42 15.15
N ILE A 551 -28.20 -5.90 14.21
CA ILE A 551 -27.57 -4.57 14.34
C ILE A 551 -28.67 -3.52 14.48
N LEU A 552 -29.63 -3.46 13.55
CA LEU A 552 -30.73 -2.48 13.60
C LEU A 552 -31.64 -2.62 14.83
N PHE A 553 -31.74 -3.82 15.42
CA PHE A 553 -32.54 -4.06 16.62
C PHE A 553 -31.97 -3.39 17.87
N LYS A 554 -30.63 -3.26 17.96
CA LYS A 554 -29.94 -2.61 19.09
C LYS A 554 -29.41 -1.21 18.74
N HIS A 555 -29.14 -0.94 17.46
CA HIS A 555 -28.63 0.31 16.89
C HIS A 555 -29.48 0.73 15.68
N GLN A 556 -30.67 1.28 15.94
CA GLN A 556 -31.63 1.74 14.92
C GLN A 556 -31.09 2.91 14.07
N ASP A 557 -30.03 3.55 14.53
CA ASP A 557 -29.27 4.61 13.90
C ASP A 557 -28.24 4.13 12.85
N TYR A 558 -27.97 2.83 12.77
CA TYR A 558 -26.95 2.26 11.88
C TYR A 558 -27.40 2.20 10.40
N VAL A 559 -27.33 3.35 9.72
CA VAL A 559 -27.87 3.60 8.38
C VAL A 559 -27.47 2.54 7.34
N ASP A 560 -26.21 2.10 7.32
CA ASP A 560 -25.72 1.19 6.28
C ASP A 560 -26.35 -0.21 6.34
N ALA A 561 -26.83 -0.66 7.50
CA ALA A 561 -27.54 -1.94 7.61
C ALA A 561 -28.90 -1.90 6.89
N TYR A 562 -29.61 -0.76 6.90
CA TYR A 562 -30.79 -0.58 6.04
C TYR A 562 -30.43 -0.64 4.55
N LEU A 563 -29.31 -0.03 4.15
CA LEU A 563 -28.88 -0.02 2.75
C LEU A 563 -28.45 -1.41 2.25
N ARG A 564 -27.81 -2.23 3.09
CA ARG A 564 -27.52 -3.63 2.73
C ARG A 564 -28.79 -4.49 2.65
N LEU A 565 -29.74 -4.33 3.58
CA LEU A 565 -31.05 -4.99 3.48
C LEU A 565 -31.81 -4.57 2.22
N ALA A 566 -31.78 -3.27 1.87
CA ALA A 566 -32.34 -2.75 0.64
C ALA A 566 -31.64 -3.32 -0.61
N ALA A 567 -30.32 -3.53 -0.56
CA ALA A 567 -29.55 -4.12 -1.65
C ALA A 567 -29.92 -5.60 -1.87
N ILE A 568 -30.13 -6.38 -0.80
CA ILE A 568 -30.64 -7.75 -0.86
C ILE A 568 -32.07 -7.77 -1.46
N ALA A 569 -32.96 -6.85 -1.06
CA ALA A 569 -34.30 -6.74 -1.63
C ALA A 569 -34.27 -6.40 -3.14
N LYS A 570 -33.40 -5.46 -3.54
CA LYS A 570 -33.14 -5.05 -4.93
C LYS A 570 -32.59 -6.20 -5.78
N ALA A 571 -31.65 -6.98 -5.24
CA ALA A 571 -31.09 -8.16 -5.93
C ALA A 571 -32.14 -9.27 -6.14
N ARG A 572 -33.14 -9.37 -5.25
CA ARG A 572 -34.32 -10.24 -5.39
C ARG A 572 -35.46 -9.61 -6.25
N ASN A 573 -35.18 -8.53 -6.98
CA ASN A 573 -36.12 -7.77 -7.80
C ASN A 573 -37.34 -7.18 -7.05
N ASN A 574 -37.27 -7.02 -5.72
CA ASN A 574 -38.31 -6.35 -4.93
C ASN A 574 -37.96 -4.87 -4.76
N LEU A 575 -38.22 -4.09 -5.81
CA LEU A 575 -37.94 -2.65 -5.86
C LEU A 575 -38.72 -1.86 -4.78
N GLN A 576 -40.00 -2.17 -4.58
CA GLN A 576 -40.87 -1.49 -3.62
C GLN A 576 -40.31 -1.57 -2.19
N LEU A 577 -39.96 -2.78 -1.73
CA LEU A 577 -39.36 -2.97 -0.40
C LEU A 577 -37.97 -2.32 -0.29
N SER A 578 -37.19 -2.32 -1.38
CA SER A 578 -35.89 -1.63 -1.42
C SER A 578 -36.05 -0.12 -1.21
N ILE A 579 -37.02 0.50 -1.89
CA ILE A 579 -37.37 1.91 -1.74
C ILE A 579 -37.87 2.20 -0.31
N GLU A 580 -38.71 1.34 0.26
CA GLU A 580 -39.19 1.50 1.64
C GLU A 580 -38.04 1.45 2.66
N LEU A 581 -37.11 0.50 2.53
CA LEU A 581 -35.95 0.38 3.43
C LEU A 581 -34.99 1.58 3.33
N VAL A 582 -34.75 2.09 2.12
CA VAL A 582 -33.96 3.33 1.92
C VAL A 582 -34.69 4.55 2.50
N ASN A 583 -36.03 4.61 2.43
CA ASN A 583 -36.80 5.67 3.08
C ASN A 583 -36.78 5.59 4.61
N GLU A 584 -36.73 4.40 5.23
CA GLU A 584 -36.47 4.29 6.68
C GLU A 584 -35.07 4.83 7.03
N ALA A 585 -34.05 4.49 6.23
CA ALA A 585 -32.69 5.03 6.39
C ALA A 585 -32.64 6.57 6.32
N LEU A 586 -33.42 7.17 5.41
CA LEU A 586 -33.55 8.63 5.26
C LEU A 586 -34.38 9.30 6.36
N LYS A 587 -35.17 8.56 7.15
CA LYS A 587 -35.78 9.12 8.38
C LYS A 587 -34.76 9.31 9.50
N VAL A 588 -33.73 8.44 9.56
CA VAL A 588 -32.61 8.59 10.49
C VAL A 588 -31.71 9.76 10.06
N ASN A 589 -31.36 9.83 8.78
CA ASN A 589 -30.56 10.94 8.23
C ASN A 589 -31.01 11.29 6.80
N GLY A 590 -31.88 12.30 6.67
CA GLY A 590 -32.44 12.75 5.39
C GLY A 590 -31.44 13.43 4.44
N LYS A 591 -30.17 13.55 4.81
CA LYS A 591 -29.08 14.03 3.94
C LYS A 591 -27.98 12.97 3.72
N TYR A 592 -28.20 11.70 4.10
CA TYR A 592 -27.16 10.67 3.94
C TYR A 592 -26.90 10.37 2.44
N PRO A 593 -25.71 10.69 1.88
CA PRO A 593 -25.51 10.71 0.43
C PRO A 593 -25.68 9.34 -0.22
N ASN A 594 -25.17 8.28 0.42
CA ASN A 594 -25.28 6.91 -0.09
C ASN A 594 -26.74 6.43 -0.18
N ALA A 595 -27.61 6.85 0.75
CA ALA A 595 -29.03 6.53 0.69
C ALA A 595 -29.75 7.29 -0.44
N LEU A 596 -29.46 8.58 -0.62
CA LEU A 596 -30.01 9.38 -1.72
C LEU A 596 -29.53 8.85 -3.09
N SER A 597 -28.24 8.58 -3.24
CA SER A 597 -27.68 7.97 -4.46
C SER A 597 -28.24 6.57 -4.74
N MET A 598 -28.52 5.77 -3.70
CA MET A 598 -29.19 4.47 -3.87
C MET A 598 -30.68 4.61 -4.24
N LEU A 599 -31.38 5.60 -3.67
CA LEU A 599 -32.77 5.91 -4.01
C LEU A 599 -32.89 6.35 -5.47
N GLY A 600 -31.99 7.22 -5.96
CA GLY A 600 -32.00 7.69 -7.34
C GLY A 600 -31.88 6.56 -8.38
N ASP A 601 -31.06 5.53 -8.14
CA ASP A 601 -30.98 4.35 -9.01
C ASP A 601 -32.22 3.43 -8.91
N LEU A 602 -32.85 3.35 -7.74
CA LEU A 602 -34.13 2.66 -7.57
C LEU A 602 -35.27 3.39 -8.31
N GLU A 603 -35.29 4.72 -8.25
CA GLU A 603 -36.25 5.56 -8.99
C GLU A 603 -36.04 5.47 -10.51
N LEU A 604 -34.79 5.43 -11.00
CA LEU A 604 -34.52 5.15 -12.41
C LEU A 604 -35.06 3.77 -12.85
N LYS A 605 -34.90 2.74 -12.00
CA LYS A 605 -35.44 1.39 -12.26
C LYS A 605 -36.97 1.32 -12.15
N ASN A 606 -37.60 2.27 -11.47
CA ASN A 606 -39.05 2.44 -11.39
C ASN A 606 -39.62 3.34 -12.52
N ASP A 607 -38.79 3.75 -13.49
CA ASP A 607 -39.11 4.72 -14.56
C ASP A 607 -39.54 6.12 -14.03
N ASP A 608 -39.16 6.45 -12.80
CA ASP A 608 -39.48 7.69 -12.06
C ASP A 608 -38.46 8.82 -12.34
N TRP A 609 -38.12 9.01 -13.62
CA TRP A 609 -36.94 9.79 -14.08
C TRP A 609 -36.86 11.24 -13.60
N VAL A 610 -37.99 11.89 -13.29
CA VAL A 610 -37.98 13.27 -12.78
C VAL A 610 -37.53 13.29 -11.33
N LYS A 611 -38.05 12.40 -10.49
CA LYS A 611 -37.66 12.27 -9.07
C LYS A 611 -36.19 11.91 -8.95
N ALA A 612 -35.74 10.88 -9.69
CA ALA A 612 -34.36 10.41 -9.67
C ALA A 612 -33.33 11.54 -9.87
N LYS A 613 -33.64 12.49 -10.77
CA LYS A 613 -32.80 13.67 -11.03
C LYS A 613 -32.70 14.61 -9.83
N GLU A 614 -33.80 14.82 -9.12
CA GLU A 614 -33.88 15.66 -7.93
C GLU A 614 -33.22 14.97 -6.74
N THR A 615 -33.39 13.65 -6.61
CA THR A 615 -32.72 12.80 -5.62
C THR A 615 -31.20 12.77 -5.80
N PHE A 616 -30.69 12.59 -7.03
CA PHE A 616 -29.24 12.68 -7.30
C PHE A 616 -28.68 14.10 -7.12
N ARG A 617 -29.48 15.14 -7.37
CA ARG A 617 -29.09 16.52 -7.00
C ARG A 617 -28.97 16.66 -5.49
N ALA A 618 -29.96 16.19 -4.72
CA ALA A 618 -29.90 16.21 -3.26
C ALA A 618 -28.69 15.44 -2.70
N ALA A 619 -28.28 14.33 -3.33
CA ALA A 619 -27.05 13.61 -2.97
C ALA A 619 -25.76 14.43 -3.25
N SER A 620 -25.69 15.08 -4.43
CA SER A 620 -24.60 16.00 -4.77
C SER A 620 -24.55 17.21 -3.81
N ASP A 621 -25.68 17.85 -3.57
CA ASP A 621 -25.81 19.03 -2.73
C ASP A 621 -25.55 18.72 -1.24
N ALA A 622 -25.81 17.48 -0.79
CA ALA A 622 -25.45 16.99 0.54
C ALA A 622 -23.94 16.77 0.75
N THR A 623 -23.12 16.89 -0.32
CA THR A 623 -21.65 16.71 -0.27
C THR A 623 -20.88 17.90 -0.83
N ASP A 624 -21.52 19.06 -1.01
CA ASP A 624 -20.97 20.23 -1.71
C ASP A 624 -20.45 19.93 -3.13
N GLY A 625 -21.03 18.92 -3.82
CA GLY A 625 -20.57 18.46 -5.13
C GLY A 625 -19.28 17.64 -5.10
N LYS A 626 -18.92 17.04 -3.96
CA LYS A 626 -17.77 16.13 -3.81
C LYS A 626 -18.13 14.66 -4.11
N ASP A 627 -19.41 14.27 -4.04
CA ASP A 627 -19.82 12.92 -4.45
C ASP A 627 -19.69 12.72 -5.97
N SER A 628 -18.67 11.95 -6.34
CA SER A 628 -18.45 11.49 -7.71
C SER A 628 -19.60 10.61 -8.22
N TYR A 629 -20.25 9.82 -7.37
CA TYR A 629 -21.31 8.89 -7.78
C TYR A 629 -22.61 9.63 -8.14
N ALA A 630 -23.08 10.56 -7.30
CA ALA A 630 -24.20 11.45 -7.64
C ALA A 630 -23.90 12.29 -8.90
N THR A 631 -22.70 12.87 -8.99
CA THR A 631 -22.30 13.71 -10.14
C THR A 631 -22.26 12.90 -11.44
N LEU A 632 -21.72 11.68 -11.40
CA LEU A 632 -21.70 10.75 -12.54
C LEU A 632 -23.10 10.25 -12.90
N SER A 633 -23.94 9.94 -11.90
CA SER A 633 -25.34 9.54 -12.12
C SER A 633 -26.16 10.66 -12.76
N LEU A 634 -25.89 11.92 -12.44
CA LEU A 634 -26.44 13.08 -13.16
C LEU A 634 -25.89 13.21 -14.59
N GLY A 635 -24.63 12.82 -14.82
CA GLY A 635 -24.06 12.69 -16.17
C GLY A 635 -24.82 11.65 -17.01
N ASN A 636 -24.96 10.44 -16.48
CA ASN A 636 -25.72 9.34 -17.07
C ASN A 636 -27.19 9.75 -17.35
N TRP A 637 -27.84 10.42 -16.39
CA TRP A 637 -29.20 10.94 -16.55
C TRP A 637 -29.30 11.91 -17.73
N ASN A 638 -28.35 12.83 -17.90
CA ASN A 638 -28.34 13.75 -19.04
C ASN A 638 -28.07 13.04 -20.36
N TYR A 639 -27.18 12.05 -20.38
CA TYR A 639 -26.91 11.23 -21.57
C TYR A 639 -28.19 10.50 -22.05
N PHE A 640 -28.87 9.77 -21.17
CA PHE A 640 -30.13 9.10 -21.53
C PHE A 640 -31.27 10.08 -21.87
N ALA A 641 -31.30 11.26 -21.24
CA ALA A 641 -32.26 12.32 -21.59
C ALA A 641 -32.06 12.90 -23.00
N ALA A 642 -30.83 12.86 -23.55
CA ALA A 642 -30.59 13.23 -24.95
C ALA A 642 -31.23 12.22 -25.92
N LEU A 643 -31.14 10.92 -25.60
CA LEU A 643 -31.56 9.82 -26.48
C LEU A 643 -33.08 9.54 -26.49
N ARG A 644 -33.80 9.79 -25.39
CA ARG A 644 -35.19 9.34 -25.19
C ARG A 644 -36.24 10.03 -26.09
N ASN A 645 -35.90 11.11 -26.78
CA ASN A 645 -36.90 12.00 -27.39
C ASN A 645 -37.40 11.50 -28.76
N GLU A 646 -38.62 10.97 -28.82
CA GLU A 646 -39.25 10.40 -30.04
C GLU A 646 -39.19 11.33 -31.26
N LYS A 647 -39.22 12.64 -31.01
CA LYS A 647 -38.89 13.66 -32.01
C LYS A 647 -37.51 14.23 -31.66
N ARG A 648 -36.45 13.65 -32.27
CA ARG A 648 -35.08 14.15 -32.15
C ARG A 648 -35.05 15.65 -32.42
N ALA A 649 -34.67 16.40 -31.39
CA ALA A 649 -34.56 17.85 -31.42
C ALA A 649 -33.07 18.19 -31.24
N PRO A 650 -32.28 18.34 -32.33
CA PRO A 650 -30.81 18.27 -32.25
C PRO A 650 -30.18 19.31 -31.32
N LYS A 651 -30.83 20.46 -31.14
CA LYS A 651 -30.40 21.49 -30.18
C LYS A 651 -30.51 21.02 -28.72
N LEU A 652 -31.59 20.32 -28.37
CA LEU A 652 -31.83 19.83 -27.00
C LEU A 652 -30.91 18.65 -26.68
N GLU A 653 -30.80 17.72 -27.62
CA GLU A 653 -29.85 16.60 -27.65
C GLU A 653 -28.41 17.08 -27.39
N ALA A 654 -27.91 18.04 -28.19
CA ALA A 654 -26.60 18.65 -28.00
C ALA A 654 -26.43 19.30 -26.61
N THR A 655 -27.43 20.04 -26.10
CA THR A 655 -27.34 20.65 -24.76
C THR A 655 -27.33 19.64 -23.61
N HIS A 656 -27.84 18.43 -23.82
CA HIS A 656 -27.76 17.36 -22.82
C HIS A 656 -26.44 16.59 -22.93
N LEU A 657 -25.94 16.33 -24.14
CA LEU A 657 -24.62 15.72 -24.34
C LEU A 657 -23.47 16.58 -23.81
N GLU A 658 -23.49 17.91 -24.00
CA GLU A 658 -22.46 18.78 -23.40
C GLU A 658 -22.55 18.84 -21.87
N LYS A 659 -23.75 18.76 -21.27
CA LYS A 659 -23.90 18.67 -19.81
C LYS A 659 -23.43 17.33 -19.27
N ALA A 660 -23.66 16.23 -19.98
CA ALA A 660 -23.09 14.94 -19.62
C ALA A 660 -21.55 15.00 -19.67
N LYS A 661 -20.97 15.54 -20.75
CA LYS A 661 -19.52 15.77 -20.87
C LYS A 661 -18.96 16.62 -19.74
N GLU A 662 -19.61 17.74 -19.41
CA GLU A 662 -19.19 18.63 -18.31
C GLU A 662 -19.13 17.89 -16.97
N LEU A 663 -20.17 17.11 -16.64
CA LEU A 663 -20.26 16.35 -15.40
C LEU A 663 -19.22 15.22 -15.33
N TYR A 664 -19.01 14.46 -16.40
CA TYR A 664 -17.95 13.45 -16.44
C TYR A 664 -16.55 14.08 -16.32
N THR A 665 -16.31 15.21 -17.02
CA THR A 665 -15.03 15.95 -16.95
C THR A 665 -14.77 16.45 -15.53
N ARG A 666 -15.79 16.96 -14.84
CA ARG A 666 -15.71 17.41 -13.44
C ARG A 666 -15.27 16.27 -12.51
N VAL A 667 -15.85 15.08 -12.67
CA VAL A 667 -15.48 13.89 -11.88
C VAL A 667 -14.05 13.44 -12.19
N ILE A 668 -13.60 13.48 -13.45
CA ILE A 668 -12.21 13.13 -13.82
C ILE A 668 -11.20 14.14 -13.23
N VAL A 669 -11.55 15.42 -13.15
CA VAL A 669 -10.69 16.45 -12.52
C VAL A 669 -10.63 16.29 -11.00
N GLN A 670 -11.69 15.80 -10.35
CA GLN A 670 -11.68 15.45 -8.93
C GLN A 670 -10.94 14.13 -8.64
N HIS A 671 -11.13 13.12 -9.51
CA HIS A 671 -10.58 11.77 -9.36
C HIS A 671 -10.12 11.23 -10.71
N THR A 672 -8.84 11.41 -11.02
CA THR A 672 -8.22 11.04 -12.31
C THR A 672 -8.28 9.55 -12.63
N SER A 673 -8.45 8.69 -11.62
CA SER A 673 -8.60 7.23 -11.74
C SER A 673 -10.06 6.76 -11.93
N ASN A 674 -11.03 7.65 -12.07
CA ASN A 674 -12.45 7.26 -12.14
C ASN A 674 -12.83 6.64 -13.50
N LEU A 675 -12.75 5.30 -13.55
CA LEU A 675 -13.05 4.46 -14.72
C LEU A 675 -14.45 4.68 -15.30
N TYR A 676 -15.47 4.88 -14.45
CA TYR A 676 -16.84 5.10 -14.90
C TYR A 676 -17.00 6.47 -15.58
N ALA A 677 -16.33 7.51 -15.05
CA ALA A 677 -16.36 8.85 -15.64
C ALA A 677 -15.63 8.88 -16.99
N ALA A 678 -14.50 8.18 -17.10
CA ALA A 678 -13.80 7.98 -18.37
C ALA A 678 -14.67 7.22 -19.39
N ASN A 679 -15.35 6.13 -18.98
CA ASN A 679 -16.29 5.40 -19.86
C ASN A 679 -17.44 6.30 -20.35
N GLY A 680 -18.08 7.06 -19.44
CA GLY A 680 -19.15 8.00 -19.81
C GLY A 680 -18.67 9.11 -20.77
N ALA A 681 -17.46 9.64 -20.55
CA ALA A 681 -16.84 10.60 -21.47
C ALA A 681 -16.56 9.99 -22.85
N GLY A 682 -16.04 8.76 -22.90
CA GLY A 682 -15.80 8.01 -24.14
C GLY A 682 -17.06 7.78 -24.96
N VAL A 683 -18.20 7.48 -24.31
CA VAL A 683 -19.49 7.36 -24.97
C VAL A 683 -19.92 8.68 -25.62
N VAL A 684 -19.80 9.82 -24.91
CA VAL A 684 -20.15 11.14 -25.47
C VAL A 684 -19.19 11.58 -26.58
N LEU A 685 -17.95 11.10 -26.60
CA LEU A 685 -17.01 11.32 -27.71
C LEU A 685 -17.37 10.44 -28.94
N ALA A 686 -17.81 9.20 -28.71
CA ALA A 686 -18.24 8.29 -29.77
C ALA A 686 -19.52 8.78 -30.48
N GLU A 687 -20.51 9.30 -29.74
CA GLU A 687 -21.71 9.95 -30.31
C GLU A 687 -21.37 11.22 -31.13
N LYS A 688 -20.24 11.88 -30.83
CA LYS A 688 -19.69 12.99 -31.64
C LYS A 688 -18.81 12.52 -32.81
N GLY A 689 -18.75 11.22 -33.09
CA GLY A 689 -17.97 10.62 -34.17
C GLY A 689 -16.46 10.56 -33.92
N GLN A 690 -15.98 10.85 -32.71
CA GLN A 690 -14.54 10.88 -32.38
C GLN A 690 -14.04 9.48 -31.98
N PHE A 691 -14.18 8.54 -32.91
CA PHE A 691 -14.02 7.10 -32.66
C PHE A 691 -12.64 6.71 -32.12
N ASP A 692 -11.54 7.26 -32.64
CA ASP A 692 -10.21 6.88 -32.19
C ASP A 692 -9.89 7.32 -30.76
N VAL A 693 -10.21 8.56 -30.39
CA VAL A 693 -10.08 9.05 -29.01
C VAL A 693 -10.95 8.22 -28.05
N SER A 694 -12.14 7.82 -28.51
CA SER A 694 -13.08 7.00 -27.73
C SER A 694 -12.55 5.58 -27.53
N LYS A 695 -12.02 4.95 -28.59
CA LYS A 695 -11.36 3.64 -28.59
C LYS A 695 -10.16 3.61 -27.65
N ASP A 696 -9.29 4.61 -27.70
CA ASP A 696 -8.10 4.69 -26.85
C ASP A 696 -8.51 4.84 -25.37
N LEU A 697 -9.52 5.67 -25.07
CA LEU A 697 -10.06 5.84 -23.72
C LEU A 697 -10.75 4.56 -23.19
N PHE A 698 -11.58 3.89 -24.01
CA PHE A 698 -12.18 2.61 -23.64
C PHE A 698 -11.13 1.51 -23.43
N THR A 699 -10.02 1.52 -24.17
CA THR A 699 -8.92 0.56 -24.00
C THR A 699 -8.25 0.74 -22.64
N GLN A 700 -7.90 1.98 -22.26
CA GLN A 700 -7.33 2.28 -20.93
C GLN A 700 -8.28 1.84 -19.79
N VAL A 701 -9.58 2.10 -19.94
CA VAL A 701 -10.58 1.65 -18.96
C VAL A 701 -10.72 0.13 -18.93
N GLN A 702 -10.66 -0.55 -20.08
CA GLN A 702 -10.73 -2.02 -20.18
C GLN A 702 -9.53 -2.69 -19.50
N GLU A 703 -8.33 -2.16 -19.69
CA GLU A 703 -7.10 -2.64 -19.07
C GLU A 703 -7.13 -2.46 -17.55
N ALA A 704 -7.44 -1.24 -17.07
CA ALA A 704 -7.53 -0.95 -15.65
C ALA A 704 -8.63 -1.75 -14.93
N ALA A 705 -9.81 -1.90 -15.54
CA ALA A 705 -10.88 -2.74 -14.99
C ALA A 705 -10.49 -4.24 -14.99
N SER A 706 -9.76 -4.71 -16.01
CA SER A 706 -9.31 -6.11 -16.08
C SER A 706 -8.21 -6.46 -15.09
N GLY A 707 -7.51 -5.47 -14.52
CA GLY A 707 -6.57 -5.64 -13.40
C GLY A 707 -7.23 -5.80 -12.03
N SER A 708 -8.55 -5.60 -11.91
CA SER A 708 -9.28 -5.72 -10.64
C SER A 708 -10.23 -6.93 -10.63
N VAL A 709 -10.28 -7.64 -9.50
CA VAL A 709 -11.23 -8.75 -9.28
C VAL A 709 -12.66 -8.21 -9.07
N PHE A 710 -12.80 -7.01 -8.52
CA PHE A 710 -14.09 -6.44 -8.08
C PHE A 710 -14.72 -5.49 -9.11
N VAL A 711 -13.91 -4.82 -9.93
CA VAL A 711 -14.41 -3.86 -10.94
C VAL A 711 -14.78 -4.57 -12.23
N GLN A 712 -16.01 -5.08 -12.29
CA GLN A 712 -16.56 -5.69 -13.50
C GLN A 712 -17.31 -4.63 -14.33
N MET A 713 -16.74 -4.25 -15.46
CA MET A 713 -17.28 -3.28 -16.43
C MET A 713 -17.57 -3.95 -17.79
N PRO A 714 -18.67 -4.72 -17.93
CA PRO A 714 -19.05 -5.35 -19.19
C PRO A 714 -19.47 -4.34 -20.28
N ASP A 715 -19.98 -3.19 -19.85
CA ASP A 715 -20.33 -2.03 -20.66
C ASP A 715 -19.15 -1.52 -21.48
N VAL A 716 -17.94 -1.47 -20.93
CA VAL A 716 -16.72 -1.05 -21.65
C VAL A 716 -16.40 -1.98 -22.82
N TRP A 717 -16.60 -3.30 -22.65
CA TRP A 717 -16.39 -4.27 -23.72
C TRP A 717 -17.42 -4.11 -24.85
N ILE A 718 -18.66 -3.76 -24.50
CA ILE A 718 -19.75 -3.49 -25.45
C ILE A 718 -19.48 -2.15 -26.18
N ASN A 719 -19.05 -1.11 -25.46
CA ASN A 719 -18.73 0.20 -26.02
C ASN A 719 -17.53 0.12 -26.98
N LEU A 720 -16.46 -0.56 -26.61
CA LEU A 720 -15.30 -0.79 -27.49
C LEU A 720 -15.70 -1.62 -28.72
N ALA A 721 -16.58 -2.61 -28.57
CA ALA A 721 -17.12 -3.38 -29.70
C ALA A 721 -18.00 -2.53 -30.64
N HIS A 722 -18.81 -1.62 -30.12
CA HIS A 722 -19.55 -0.64 -30.92
C HIS A 722 -18.62 0.30 -31.70
N VAL A 723 -17.50 0.74 -31.10
CA VAL A 723 -16.52 1.59 -31.81
C VAL A 723 -15.80 0.81 -32.91
N TYR A 724 -15.36 -0.43 -32.66
CA TYR A 724 -14.78 -1.27 -33.72
C TYR A 724 -15.78 -1.56 -34.84
N PHE A 725 -17.06 -1.77 -34.52
CA PHE A 725 -18.13 -1.93 -35.50
C PHE A 725 -18.33 -0.65 -36.34
N ALA A 726 -18.33 0.53 -35.72
CA ALA A 726 -18.42 1.81 -36.42
C ALA A 726 -17.19 2.12 -37.30
N GLN A 727 -16.00 1.63 -36.91
CA GLN A 727 -14.78 1.66 -37.73
C GLN A 727 -14.72 0.54 -38.80
N GLY A 728 -15.76 -0.29 -38.95
CA GLY A 728 -15.80 -1.40 -39.91
C GLY A 728 -14.92 -2.61 -39.56
N ASN A 729 -14.29 -2.63 -38.38
CA ASN A 729 -13.45 -3.73 -37.92
C ASN A 729 -14.29 -4.81 -37.21
N PHE A 730 -15.12 -5.49 -38.01
CA PHE A 730 -16.04 -6.51 -37.52
C PHE A 730 -15.34 -7.67 -36.79
N ALA A 731 -14.12 -8.03 -37.20
CA ALA A 731 -13.34 -9.09 -36.57
C ALA A 731 -13.01 -8.81 -35.10
N LEU A 732 -12.59 -7.57 -34.77
CA LEU A 732 -12.36 -7.18 -33.37
C LEU A 732 -13.68 -6.98 -32.62
N ALA A 733 -14.71 -6.40 -33.24
CA ALA A 733 -16.03 -6.23 -32.64
C ALA A 733 -16.63 -7.58 -32.19
N MET A 734 -16.64 -8.59 -33.06
CA MET A 734 -17.10 -9.95 -32.73
C MET A 734 -16.34 -10.55 -31.54
N LYS A 735 -15.01 -10.43 -31.53
CA LYS A 735 -14.16 -10.91 -30.43
C LYS A 735 -14.51 -10.25 -29.09
N MET A 736 -14.80 -8.94 -29.09
CA MET A 736 -15.17 -8.22 -27.87
C MET A 736 -16.57 -8.60 -27.36
N TYR A 737 -17.58 -8.72 -28.22
CA TYR A 737 -18.91 -9.21 -27.81
C TYR A 737 -18.85 -10.65 -27.28
N GLN A 738 -18.15 -11.55 -27.95
CA GLN A 738 -18.00 -12.95 -27.51
C GLN A 738 -17.25 -13.07 -26.18
N ASN A 739 -16.21 -12.27 -25.97
CA ASN A 739 -15.49 -12.21 -24.69
C ASN A 739 -16.37 -11.66 -23.57
N CYS A 740 -17.17 -10.61 -23.83
CA CYS A 740 -18.09 -10.03 -22.85
C CYS A 740 -19.18 -11.04 -22.44
N LEU A 741 -19.84 -11.67 -23.42
CA LEU A 741 -20.82 -12.74 -23.21
C LEU A 741 -20.25 -13.88 -22.35
N ARG A 742 -19.02 -14.33 -22.64
CA ARG A 742 -18.37 -15.42 -21.91
C ARG A 742 -17.94 -15.02 -20.51
N LYS A 743 -17.37 -13.83 -20.31
CA LYS A 743 -16.75 -13.39 -19.04
C LYS A 743 -17.78 -12.96 -18.00
N PHE A 744 -18.87 -12.29 -18.40
CA PHE A 744 -19.79 -11.63 -17.46
C PHE A 744 -21.21 -12.21 -17.46
N TYR A 745 -21.65 -12.82 -18.58
CA TYR A 745 -23.05 -13.24 -18.77
C TYR A 745 -23.21 -14.74 -19.01
N TYR A 746 -22.16 -15.55 -18.83
CA TYR A 746 -22.14 -17.00 -19.10
C TYR A 746 -22.73 -17.41 -20.47
N ASN A 747 -22.72 -16.48 -21.44
CA ASN A 747 -23.33 -16.57 -22.77
C ASN A 747 -24.89 -16.68 -22.78
N THR A 748 -25.59 -16.06 -21.82
CA THR A 748 -27.05 -16.06 -21.70
C THR A 748 -27.73 -14.70 -21.95
N ASP A 749 -26.99 -13.64 -22.30
CA ASP A 749 -27.61 -12.34 -22.60
C ASP A 749 -28.09 -12.23 -24.05
N ALA A 750 -29.36 -11.89 -24.24
CA ALA A 750 -30.00 -11.81 -25.55
C ALA A 750 -29.67 -10.53 -26.33
N GLN A 751 -29.34 -9.42 -25.64
CA GLN A 751 -29.09 -8.12 -26.24
C GLN A 751 -27.68 -8.05 -26.86
N ILE A 752 -26.68 -8.59 -26.18
CA ILE A 752 -25.31 -8.70 -26.70
C ILE A 752 -25.25 -9.74 -27.84
N LEU A 753 -26.09 -10.78 -27.79
CA LEU A 753 -26.26 -11.70 -28.93
C LEU A 753 -26.90 -11.01 -30.15
N LEU A 754 -27.79 -10.02 -29.96
CA LEU A 754 -28.30 -9.19 -31.06
C LEU A 754 -27.20 -8.27 -31.64
N TYR A 755 -26.36 -7.66 -30.81
CA TYR A 755 -25.21 -6.87 -31.30
C TYR A 755 -24.19 -7.74 -32.06
N LEU A 756 -23.91 -8.94 -31.56
CA LEU A 756 -23.06 -9.92 -32.25
C LEU A 756 -23.70 -10.39 -33.58
N ALA A 757 -25.00 -10.69 -33.59
CA ALA A 757 -25.73 -11.05 -34.80
C ALA A 757 -25.70 -9.93 -35.85
N ARG A 758 -25.90 -8.68 -35.45
CA ARG A 758 -25.78 -7.52 -36.35
C ARG A 758 -24.36 -7.38 -36.89
N THR A 759 -23.34 -7.63 -36.07
CA THR A 759 -21.94 -7.62 -36.51
C THR A 759 -21.67 -8.72 -37.55
N HIS A 760 -22.22 -9.93 -37.37
CA HIS A 760 -22.17 -10.97 -38.40
C HIS A 760 -22.98 -10.60 -39.67
N TYR A 761 -24.07 -9.83 -39.56
CA TYR A 761 -24.87 -9.39 -40.69
C TYR A 761 -24.12 -8.38 -41.58
N GLU A 762 -23.55 -7.31 -41.00
CA GLU A 762 -22.77 -6.32 -41.79
C GLU A 762 -21.45 -6.93 -42.33
N ALA A 763 -20.93 -7.99 -41.70
CA ALA A 763 -19.79 -8.78 -42.17
C ALA A 763 -20.16 -9.89 -43.19
N GLU A 764 -21.41 -9.94 -43.66
CA GLU A 764 -21.97 -10.94 -44.58
C GLU A 764 -21.86 -12.41 -44.12
N GLN A 765 -21.63 -12.65 -42.83
CA GLN A 765 -21.55 -13.96 -42.19
C GLN A 765 -22.93 -14.51 -41.83
N TRP A 766 -23.81 -14.65 -42.84
CA TRP A 766 -25.23 -14.93 -42.67
C TRP A 766 -25.53 -16.17 -41.79
N GLN A 767 -24.73 -17.23 -41.91
CA GLN A 767 -24.96 -18.49 -41.20
C GLN A 767 -24.70 -18.37 -39.69
N ASP A 768 -23.71 -17.56 -39.27
CA ASP A 768 -23.40 -17.29 -37.86
C ASP A 768 -24.27 -16.17 -37.26
N CYS A 769 -24.69 -15.21 -38.10
CA CYS A 769 -25.80 -14.31 -37.78
C CYS A 769 -27.06 -15.10 -37.40
N LYS A 770 -27.47 -16.06 -38.23
CA LYS A 770 -28.64 -16.93 -37.97
C LYS A 770 -28.49 -17.74 -36.67
N LYS A 771 -27.32 -18.35 -36.41
CA LYS A 771 -27.04 -19.07 -35.14
C LYS A 771 -27.19 -18.14 -33.93
N SER A 772 -26.66 -16.92 -34.03
CA SER A 772 -26.70 -15.91 -32.95
C SER A 772 -28.14 -15.43 -32.67
N LEU A 773 -28.93 -15.16 -33.72
CA LEU A 773 -30.35 -14.77 -33.59
C LEU A 773 -31.21 -15.91 -33.03
N LEU A 774 -31.04 -17.15 -33.50
CA LEU A 774 -31.78 -18.30 -32.95
C LEU A 774 -31.47 -18.51 -31.46
N ARG A 775 -30.22 -18.27 -31.03
CA ARG A 775 -29.83 -18.29 -29.61
C ARG A 775 -30.48 -17.15 -28.82
N ALA A 776 -30.51 -15.93 -29.36
CA ALA A 776 -31.20 -14.80 -28.73
C ALA A 776 -32.71 -15.05 -28.59
N ILE A 777 -33.36 -15.63 -29.62
CA ILE A 777 -34.79 -16.02 -29.60
C ILE A 777 -35.05 -17.11 -28.55
N HIS A 778 -34.12 -18.06 -28.34
CA HIS A 778 -34.28 -19.07 -27.29
C HIS A 778 -34.27 -18.47 -25.88
N LEU A 779 -33.46 -17.41 -25.66
CA LEU A 779 -33.35 -16.71 -24.38
C LEU A 779 -34.49 -15.70 -24.14
N ALA A 780 -34.95 -15.02 -25.20
CA ALA A 780 -36.01 -14.02 -25.17
C ALA A 780 -37.15 -14.35 -26.17
N PRO A 781 -37.87 -15.48 -26.01
CA PRO A 781 -38.83 -15.95 -27.01
C PRO A 781 -40.05 -15.04 -27.19
N SER A 782 -40.36 -14.19 -26.22
CA SER A 782 -41.40 -13.16 -26.30
C SER A 782 -41.01 -11.95 -27.15
N ASN A 783 -39.72 -11.76 -27.47
CA ASN A 783 -39.28 -10.62 -28.27
C ASN A 783 -39.45 -10.92 -29.78
N TYR A 784 -40.44 -10.29 -30.39
CA TYR A 784 -40.76 -10.48 -31.81
C TYR A 784 -39.79 -9.81 -32.78
N THR A 785 -39.02 -8.78 -32.37
CA THR A 785 -38.06 -8.12 -33.29
C THR A 785 -36.93 -9.07 -33.68
N LEU A 786 -36.41 -9.85 -32.74
CA LEU A 786 -35.40 -10.89 -32.99
C LEU A 786 -35.87 -11.90 -34.04
N ARG A 787 -37.17 -12.21 -34.07
CA ARG A 787 -37.78 -13.12 -35.06
C ARG A 787 -37.85 -12.45 -36.45
N PHE A 788 -38.17 -11.16 -36.51
CA PHE A 788 -38.15 -10.39 -37.77
C PHE A 788 -36.74 -10.36 -38.35
N ASP A 789 -35.74 -10.01 -37.53
CA ASP A 789 -34.32 -9.97 -37.92
C ASP A 789 -33.83 -11.35 -38.41
N ALA A 790 -34.25 -12.44 -37.76
CA ALA A 790 -33.94 -13.80 -38.21
C ALA A 790 -34.56 -14.13 -39.58
N GLY A 791 -35.78 -13.67 -39.85
CA GLY A 791 -36.41 -13.81 -41.17
C GLY A 791 -35.65 -13.02 -42.26
N VAL A 792 -35.18 -11.81 -41.95
CA VAL A 792 -34.36 -11.00 -42.87
C VAL A 792 -33.00 -11.65 -43.12
N ALA A 793 -32.36 -12.22 -42.09
CA ALA A 793 -31.10 -12.94 -42.23
C ALA A 793 -31.22 -14.19 -43.13
N MET A 794 -32.28 -14.99 -42.95
CA MET A 794 -32.58 -16.16 -43.81
C MET A 794 -32.85 -15.75 -45.27
N GLN A 795 -33.59 -14.65 -45.47
CA GLN A 795 -33.85 -14.08 -46.80
C GLN A 795 -32.54 -13.63 -47.48
N LYS A 796 -31.65 -12.94 -46.76
CA LYS A 796 -30.35 -12.47 -47.26
C LYS A 796 -29.37 -13.59 -47.57
N PHE A 797 -29.26 -14.59 -46.69
CA PHE A 797 -28.49 -15.81 -46.96
C PHE A 797 -28.93 -16.47 -48.27
N SER A 798 -30.24 -16.64 -48.44
CA SER A 798 -30.81 -17.30 -49.60
C SER A 798 -30.59 -16.49 -50.88
N ALA A 799 -30.73 -15.17 -50.83
CA ALA A 799 -30.43 -14.29 -51.96
C ALA A 799 -28.94 -14.35 -52.37
N SER A 800 -28.03 -14.30 -51.39
CA SER A 800 -26.57 -14.38 -51.62
C SER A 800 -26.16 -15.71 -52.26
N THR A 801 -26.67 -16.83 -51.75
CA THR A 801 -26.39 -18.16 -52.32
C THR A 801 -26.99 -18.34 -53.71
N LEU A 802 -28.18 -17.79 -53.98
CA LEU A 802 -28.76 -17.78 -55.35
C LEU A 802 -27.98 -16.89 -56.34
N GLN A 803 -27.17 -15.95 -55.86
CA GLN A 803 -26.31 -15.08 -56.69
C GLN A 803 -24.94 -15.68 -57.03
N LYS A 804 -24.51 -16.78 -56.39
CA LYS A 804 -23.28 -17.50 -56.77
C LYS A 804 -23.32 -17.96 -58.23
N THR A 805 -22.19 -18.03 -58.92
CA THR A 805 -22.14 -18.52 -60.31
C THR A 805 -22.49 -20.01 -60.41
N ARG A 806 -21.76 -20.85 -59.66
CA ARG A 806 -22.01 -22.29 -59.46
C ARG A 806 -22.74 -22.53 -58.14
N ARG A 807 -23.61 -23.54 -58.06
CA ARG A 807 -24.59 -23.70 -56.98
C ARG A 807 -25.00 -25.15 -56.79
N THR A 808 -24.37 -25.76 -55.80
CA THR A 808 -24.62 -27.15 -55.39
C THR A 808 -26.12 -27.41 -55.18
N ALA A 809 -26.62 -28.56 -55.64
CA ALA A 809 -28.03 -28.90 -55.54
C ALA A 809 -28.52 -29.00 -54.07
N ASP A 810 -27.66 -29.37 -53.12
CA ASP A 810 -27.91 -29.27 -51.67
C ASP A 810 -27.90 -27.83 -51.15
N GLU A 811 -27.04 -26.94 -51.66
CA GLU A 811 -27.16 -25.50 -51.37
C GLU A 811 -28.50 -24.94 -51.89
N VAL A 812 -28.96 -25.35 -53.07
CA VAL A 812 -30.27 -24.93 -53.59
C VAL A 812 -31.42 -25.56 -52.78
N ARG A 813 -31.35 -26.84 -52.42
CA ARG A 813 -32.34 -27.49 -51.54
C ARG A 813 -32.40 -26.82 -50.16
N SER A 814 -31.24 -26.48 -49.58
CA SER A 814 -31.12 -25.79 -48.30
C SER A 814 -31.71 -24.37 -48.36
N THR A 815 -31.37 -23.58 -49.39
CA THR A 815 -31.91 -22.22 -49.55
C THR A 815 -33.42 -22.17 -49.82
N VAL A 816 -33.99 -23.14 -50.54
CA VAL A 816 -35.45 -23.28 -50.65
C VAL A 816 -36.07 -23.53 -49.27
N ALA A 817 -35.51 -24.44 -48.47
CA ALA A 817 -35.99 -24.69 -47.12
C ALA A 817 -35.84 -23.47 -46.19
N GLU A 818 -34.76 -22.68 -46.31
CA GLU A 818 -34.58 -21.43 -45.55
C GLU A 818 -35.53 -20.32 -45.99
N LEU A 819 -35.83 -20.18 -47.28
CA LEU A 819 -36.86 -19.27 -47.78
C LEU A 819 -38.25 -19.64 -47.29
N GLU A 820 -38.62 -20.92 -47.30
CA GLU A 820 -39.90 -21.37 -46.73
C GLU A 820 -39.99 -21.12 -45.21
N ASN A 821 -38.88 -21.32 -44.48
CA ASN A 821 -38.81 -20.97 -43.06
C ASN A 821 -38.97 -19.45 -42.86
N ALA A 822 -38.33 -18.62 -43.67
CA ALA A 822 -38.47 -17.16 -43.63
C ALA A 822 -39.91 -16.71 -43.91
N VAL A 823 -40.56 -17.26 -44.94
CA VAL A 823 -41.98 -17.00 -45.24
C VAL A 823 -42.87 -17.39 -44.06
N ARG A 824 -42.65 -18.57 -43.45
CA ARG A 824 -43.36 -18.99 -42.24
C ARG A 824 -43.17 -18.01 -41.08
N VAL A 825 -41.94 -17.58 -40.80
CA VAL A 825 -41.65 -16.59 -39.74
C VAL A 825 -42.35 -15.26 -40.00
N PHE A 826 -42.27 -14.71 -41.22
CA PHE A 826 -42.95 -13.46 -41.59
C PHE A 826 -44.48 -13.59 -41.53
N SER A 827 -45.06 -14.73 -41.95
CA SER A 827 -46.49 -15.00 -41.83
C SER A 827 -46.95 -15.13 -40.37
N HIS A 828 -46.13 -15.74 -39.50
CA HIS A 828 -46.42 -15.78 -38.06
C HIS A 828 -46.36 -14.38 -37.42
N LEU A 829 -45.45 -13.51 -37.86
CA LEU A 829 -45.38 -12.11 -37.41
C LEU A 829 -46.57 -11.27 -37.92
N SER A 830 -47.01 -11.49 -39.16
CA SER A 830 -48.22 -10.87 -39.72
C SER A 830 -49.51 -11.36 -39.04
N ALA A 831 -49.55 -12.60 -38.55
CA ALA A 831 -50.66 -13.06 -37.71
C ALA A 831 -50.61 -12.42 -36.30
N ALA A 832 -49.40 -12.32 -35.73
CA ALA A 832 -49.17 -11.77 -34.40
C ALA A 832 -49.45 -10.26 -34.29
N SER A 833 -49.37 -9.49 -35.39
CA SER A 833 -49.53 -8.02 -35.41
C SER A 833 -50.82 -7.51 -34.72
N ASN A 834 -51.82 -8.37 -34.59
CA ASN A 834 -53.09 -8.10 -33.92
C ASN A 834 -53.01 -8.05 -32.37
N LEU A 835 -51.92 -8.48 -31.72
CA LEU A 835 -51.80 -8.55 -30.24
C LEU A 835 -50.65 -7.69 -29.66
N HIS A 836 -50.92 -6.39 -29.44
CA HIS A 836 -50.08 -5.40 -28.72
C HIS A 836 -48.74 -4.96 -29.35
N LEU A 837 -48.57 -3.62 -29.45
CA LEU A 837 -47.33 -2.83 -29.62
C LEU A 837 -46.05 -3.58 -30.09
N HIS A 838 -46.00 -3.94 -31.36
CA HIS A 838 -45.03 -4.92 -31.91
C HIS A 838 -43.62 -4.44 -32.24
N GLY A 839 -43.39 -3.14 -32.36
CA GLY A 839 -42.06 -2.58 -32.70
C GLY A 839 -41.59 -2.76 -34.16
N PHE A 840 -42.38 -3.40 -35.04
CA PHE A 840 -42.09 -3.55 -36.47
C PHE A 840 -43.21 -3.02 -37.38
N ASP A 841 -42.87 -2.73 -38.64
CA ASP A 841 -43.78 -2.19 -39.65
C ASP A 841 -44.39 -3.30 -40.51
N GLU A 842 -45.70 -3.50 -40.38
CA GLU A 842 -46.48 -4.50 -41.11
C GLU A 842 -46.38 -4.38 -42.63
N LYS A 843 -46.22 -3.15 -43.16
CA LYS A 843 -46.04 -2.94 -44.61
C LYS A 843 -44.72 -3.55 -45.09
N LYS A 844 -43.67 -3.47 -44.29
CA LYS A 844 -42.37 -4.09 -44.60
C LYS A 844 -42.47 -5.60 -44.62
N ILE A 845 -43.16 -6.21 -43.64
CA ILE A 845 -43.38 -7.67 -43.61
C ILE A 845 -43.97 -8.16 -44.94
N ASN A 846 -45.01 -7.50 -45.46
CA ASN A 846 -45.61 -7.89 -46.74
C ASN A 846 -44.61 -7.81 -47.90
N THR A 847 -43.80 -6.74 -48.00
CA THR A 847 -42.75 -6.65 -49.03
C THR A 847 -41.67 -7.73 -48.89
N HIS A 848 -41.29 -8.13 -47.67
CA HIS A 848 -40.37 -9.25 -47.47
C HIS A 848 -41.00 -10.60 -47.85
N VAL A 849 -42.30 -10.81 -47.59
CA VAL A 849 -43.03 -12.02 -48.02
C VAL A 849 -43.11 -12.12 -49.55
N GLU A 850 -43.41 -11.01 -50.23
CA GLU A 850 -43.45 -10.96 -51.70
C GLU A 850 -42.06 -11.21 -52.31
N TYR A 851 -41.01 -10.60 -51.76
CA TYR A 851 -39.63 -10.83 -52.22
C TYR A 851 -39.17 -12.29 -51.97
N CYS A 852 -39.54 -12.89 -50.83
CA CYS A 852 -39.27 -14.32 -50.60
C CYS A 852 -40.00 -15.23 -51.60
N LYS A 853 -41.24 -14.91 -52.02
CA LYS A 853 -41.96 -15.66 -53.07
C LYS A 853 -41.24 -15.56 -54.41
N HIS A 854 -40.82 -14.35 -54.80
CA HIS A 854 -40.02 -14.14 -56.02
C HIS A 854 -38.69 -14.93 -55.99
N LEU A 855 -37.99 -14.95 -54.85
CA LEU A 855 -36.78 -15.78 -54.67
C LEU A 855 -37.08 -17.27 -54.73
N LEU A 856 -38.21 -17.74 -54.19
CA LEU A 856 -38.63 -19.16 -54.30
C LEU A 856 -38.95 -19.55 -55.74
N ASP A 857 -39.55 -18.65 -56.54
CA ASP A 857 -39.82 -18.90 -57.96
C ASP A 857 -38.53 -18.93 -58.79
N ALA A 858 -37.57 -18.02 -58.52
CA ALA A 858 -36.23 -18.09 -59.10
C ALA A 858 -35.48 -19.37 -58.67
N ALA A 859 -35.56 -19.75 -57.39
CA ALA A 859 -34.88 -20.93 -56.85
C ALA A 859 -35.36 -22.24 -57.49
N LYS A 860 -36.61 -22.35 -57.96
CA LYS A 860 -37.08 -23.51 -58.74
C LYS A 860 -36.28 -23.70 -60.02
N ILE A 861 -36.07 -22.61 -60.77
CA ILE A 861 -35.31 -22.62 -62.04
C ILE A 861 -33.85 -23.02 -61.78
N HIS A 862 -33.24 -22.50 -60.71
CA HIS A 862 -31.89 -22.89 -60.29
C HIS A 862 -31.82 -24.33 -59.77
N ARG A 863 -32.87 -24.84 -59.10
CA ARG A 863 -32.92 -26.24 -58.63
C ARG A 863 -33.00 -27.20 -59.80
N GLU A 864 -33.86 -26.93 -60.78
CA GLU A 864 -33.94 -27.72 -62.01
C GLU A 864 -32.65 -27.66 -62.83
N ALA A 865 -31.87 -26.57 -62.75
CA ALA A 865 -30.55 -26.49 -63.36
C ALA A 865 -29.53 -27.37 -62.63
N ALA A 866 -29.36 -27.17 -61.32
CA ALA A 866 -28.45 -27.95 -60.50
C ALA A 866 -28.79 -29.45 -60.52
N GLU A 867 -30.06 -29.83 -60.41
CA GLU A 867 -30.49 -31.24 -60.49
C GLU A 867 -30.17 -31.88 -61.86
N ARG A 868 -30.26 -31.13 -62.97
CA ARG A 868 -29.86 -31.61 -64.32
C ARG A 868 -28.35 -31.72 -64.49
N GLU A 869 -27.59 -30.86 -63.85
CA GLU A 869 -26.13 -30.82 -63.88
C GLU A 869 -25.53 -31.93 -63.01
N GLU A 870 -25.99 -32.01 -61.76
CA GLU A 870 -25.71 -33.09 -60.82
C GLU A 870 -26.04 -34.46 -61.46
N GLN A 871 -27.20 -34.60 -62.09
CA GLN A 871 -27.58 -35.84 -62.77
C GLN A 871 -26.73 -36.13 -64.01
N GLN A 872 -26.29 -35.12 -64.78
CA GLN A 872 -25.32 -35.30 -65.85
C GLN A 872 -23.95 -35.72 -65.32
N ASN A 873 -23.49 -35.20 -64.19
CA ASN A 873 -22.20 -35.54 -63.61
C ASN A 873 -22.23 -36.90 -62.91
N ARG A 874 -23.33 -37.30 -62.26
CA ARG A 874 -23.58 -38.70 -61.87
C ARG A 874 -23.55 -39.62 -63.09
N GLN A 875 -24.26 -39.30 -64.18
CA GLN A 875 -24.26 -40.09 -65.41
C GLN A 875 -22.87 -40.16 -66.08
N ARG A 876 -22.10 -39.06 -66.12
CA ARG A 876 -20.70 -39.04 -66.59
C ARG A 876 -19.82 -39.93 -65.73
N GLN A 877 -19.95 -39.90 -64.40
CA GLN A 877 -19.21 -40.77 -63.50
C GLN A 877 -19.60 -42.25 -63.66
N GLU A 878 -20.89 -42.58 -63.80
CA GLU A 878 -21.34 -43.95 -64.03
C GLU A 878 -20.91 -44.46 -65.40
N ALA A 879 -21.02 -43.65 -66.45
CA ALA A 879 -20.51 -43.95 -67.78
C ALA A 879 -18.98 -44.11 -67.77
N ALA A 880 -18.23 -43.32 -66.99
CA ALA A 880 -16.79 -43.49 -66.82
C ALA A 880 -16.43 -44.79 -66.07
N ARG A 881 -17.16 -45.15 -65.02
CA ARG A 881 -17.01 -46.45 -64.32
C ARG A 881 -17.34 -47.62 -65.25
N GLN A 882 -18.43 -47.54 -66.02
CA GLN A 882 -18.80 -48.56 -66.99
C GLN A 882 -17.80 -48.63 -68.16
N ALA A 883 -17.28 -47.50 -68.64
CA ALA A 883 -16.25 -47.47 -69.67
C ALA A 883 -14.92 -48.07 -69.19
N ALA A 884 -14.51 -47.81 -67.94
CA ALA A 884 -13.33 -48.44 -67.33
C ALA A 884 -13.51 -49.96 -67.21
N LEU A 885 -14.65 -50.43 -66.69
CA LEU A 885 -14.99 -51.85 -66.62
C LEU A 885 -15.08 -52.50 -68.02
N ALA A 886 -15.61 -51.78 -69.01
CA ALA A 886 -15.68 -52.25 -70.40
C ALA A 886 -14.32 -52.27 -71.09
N GLU A 887 -13.41 -51.34 -70.79
CA GLU A 887 -12.03 -51.38 -71.30
C GLU A 887 -11.26 -52.55 -70.65
N GLU A 888 -11.44 -52.78 -69.34
CA GLU A 888 -10.82 -53.92 -68.66
C GLU A 888 -11.35 -55.27 -69.20
N ALA A 889 -12.66 -55.39 -69.41
CA ALA A 889 -13.28 -56.53 -70.06
C ALA A 889 -12.80 -56.69 -71.52
N ARG A 890 -12.62 -55.58 -72.24
CA ARG A 890 -12.11 -55.59 -73.62
C ARG A 890 -10.64 -56.01 -73.69
N ARG A 891 -9.79 -55.58 -72.77
CA ARG A 891 -8.40 -56.07 -72.65
C ARG A 891 -8.38 -57.58 -72.42
N LYS A 892 -9.17 -58.09 -71.47
CA LYS A 892 -9.34 -59.53 -71.21
C LYS A 892 -9.85 -60.30 -72.45
N ALA A 893 -10.79 -59.72 -73.20
CA ALA A 893 -11.32 -60.31 -74.44
C ALA A 893 -10.33 -60.25 -75.62
N GLU A 894 -9.49 -59.22 -75.70
CA GLU A 894 -8.42 -59.11 -76.70
C GLU A 894 -7.26 -60.06 -76.39
N GLU A 895 -6.92 -60.27 -75.11
CA GLU A 895 -6.01 -61.33 -74.66
C GLU A 895 -6.55 -62.73 -74.99
N GLN A 896 -7.82 -63.02 -74.70
CA GLN A 896 -8.48 -64.27 -75.10
C GLN A 896 -8.51 -64.45 -76.63
N LYS A 897 -8.81 -63.40 -77.41
CA LYS A 897 -8.74 -63.46 -78.88
C LYS A 897 -7.33 -63.72 -79.38
N LYS A 898 -6.31 -63.14 -78.75
CA LYS A 898 -4.89 -63.34 -79.11
C LYS A 898 -4.45 -64.78 -78.83
N TYR A 899 -4.82 -65.32 -77.67
CA TYR A 899 -4.65 -66.74 -77.32
C TYR A 899 -5.35 -67.68 -78.32
N LEU A 900 -6.61 -67.39 -78.68
CA LEU A 900 -7.35 -68.16 -79.70
C LEU A 900 -6.74 -68.02 -81.11
N LEU A 901 -6.12 -66.89 -81.44
CA LEU A 901 -5.42 -66.68 -82.70
C LEU A 901 -4.09 -67.44 -82.75
N GLU A 902 -3.35 -67.49 -81.63
CA GLU A 902 -2.14 -68.31 -81.51
C GLU A 902 -2.48 -69.81 -81.55
N LYS A 903 -3.56 -70.25 -80.88
CA LYS A 903 -4.11 -71.60 -81.04
C LYS A 903 -4.47 -71.91 -82.49
N ARG A 904 -5.15 -71.01 -83.21
CA ARG A 904 -5.46 -71.20 -84.64
C ARG A 904 -4.22 -71.23 -85.52
N LYS A 905 -3.17 -70.45 -85.23
CA LYS A 905 -1.89 -70.54 -85.94
C LYS A 905 -1.23 -71.91 -85.74
N LEU A 906 -1.22 -72.43 -84.52
CA LEU A 906 -0.75 -73.79 -84.23
C LEU A 906 -1.60 -74.86 -84.96
N GLU A 907 -2.93 -74.71 -84.97
CA GLU A 907 -3.83 -75.59 -85.73
C GLU A 907 -3.61 -75.52 -87.25
N ASP A 908 -3.31 -74.34 -87.81
CA ASP A 908 -3.03 -74.16 -89.24
C ASP A 908 -1.60 -74.58 -89.64
N GLU A 909 -0.63 -74.48 -88.74
CA GLU A 909 0.69 -75.11 -88.88
C GLU A 909 0.58 -76.63 -88.84
N GLN A 910 -0.24 -77.18 -87.92
CA GLN A 910 -0.60 -78.61 -87.93
C GLN A 910 -1.41 -79.02 -89.17
N LYS A 911 -2.23 -78.13 -89.77
CA LYS A 911 -2.85 -78.41 -91.08
C LYS A 911 -1.83 -78.37 -92.21
N ARG A 912 -0.83 -77.49 -92.19
CA ARG A 912 0.25 -77.47 -93.19
C ARG A 912 1.12 -78.72 -93.11
N LEU A 913 1.45 -79.18 -91.90
CA LEU A 913 2.09 -80.48 -91.67
C LEU A 913 1.21 -81.61 -92.19
N ARG A 914 -0.08 -81.67 -91.81
CA ARG A 914 -1.04 -82.66 -92.36
C ARG A 914 -1.21 -82.56 -93.88
N GLN A 915 -1.07 -81.39 -94.49
CA GLN A 915 -1.14 -81.24 -95.95
C GLN A 915 0.14 -81.71 -96.64
N GLN A 916 1.29 -81.65 -95.97
CA GLN A 916 2.52 -82.33 -96.41
C GLN A 916 2.39 -83.86 -96.21
N GLU A 917 1.74 -84.32 -95.14
CA GLU A 917 1.38 -85.74 -94.98
C GLU A 917 0.31 -86.21 -95.97
N GLU A 918 -0.65 -85.36 -96.38
CA GLU A 918 -1.62 -85.66 -97.44
C GLU A 918 -1.00 -85.62 -98.83
N HIS A 919 0.04 -84.81 -99.03
CA HIS A 919 0.89 -84.87 -100.23
C HIS A 919 1.63 -86.21 -100.26
N PHE A 920 2.17 -86.66 -99.11
CA PHE A 920 2.76 -87.99 -98.94
C PHE A 920 1.72 -89.13 -99.05
N GLN A 921 0.47 -88.93 -98.62
CA GLN A 921 -0.64 -89.85 -98.85
C GLN A 921 -1.28 -89.73 -100.24
N ARG A 922 -0.88 -88.75 -101.06
CA ARG A 922 -1.16 -88.74 -102.51
C ARG A 922 -0.01 -89.32 -103.33
N VAL A 923 1.21 -89.40 -102.81
CA VAL A 923 2.22 -90.37 -103.29
C VAL A 923 1.72 -91.83 -103.13
N LYS A 924 0.72 -92.07 -102.27
CA LYS A 924 -0.01 -93.35 -102.14
C LYS A 924 -1.01 -93.63 -103.27
N GLU A 925 -1.29 -92.68 -104.18
CA GLU A 925 -2.24 -92.82 -105.30
C GLU A 925 -1.98 -94.09 -106.14
N GLN A 926 -0.71 -94.46 -106.30
CA GLN A 926 -0.28 -95.47 -107.27
C GLN A 926 -0.57 -96.94 -106.88
N TRP A 927 -1.01 -97.24 -105.64
CA TRP A 927 -0.83 -98.60 -105.08
C TRP A 927 -2.08 -99.38 -104.65
N ARG A 928 -3.30 -98.82 -104.61
CA ARG A 928 -4.52 -99.57 -104.21
C ARG A 928 -5.76 -99.32 -105.08
N SER A 929 -5.56 -99.37 -106.38
CA SER A 929 -6.62 -99.60 -107.38
C SER A 929 -7.15 -101.04 -107.31
N SER A 930 -7.91 -101.41 -106.26
CA SER A 930 -8.53 -102.75 -106.16
C SER A 930 -9.74 -102.84 -105.23
N THR A 931 -10.93 -103.03 -105.83
CA THR A 931 -12.05 -103.85 -105.29
C THR A 931 -12.68 -103.39 -103.93
N PRO A 932 -13.79 -103.99 -103.40
CA PRO A 932 -14.93 -103.13 -103.01
C PRO A 932 -15.52 -103.28 -101.60
N ALA A 933 -16.23 -102.21 -101.18
CA ALA A 933 -17.43 -102.18 -100.33
C ALA A 933 -17.38 -102.54 -98.81
N SER A 934 -18.36 -101.95 -98.10
CA SER A 934 -19.06 -102.46 -96.90
C SER A 934 -18.46 -102.36 -95.47
N LYS A 935 -19.04 -101.42 -94.67
CA LYS A 935 -19.26 -101.46 -93.18
C LYS A 935 -17.99 -101.34 -92.30
N ARG A 936 -17.96 -100.81 -91.06
CA ARG A 936 -18.86 -100.99 -89.89
C ARG A 936 -18.32 -100.19 -88.65
N ARG A 937 -19.20 -99.62 -87.79
CA ARG A 937 -19.00 -99.20 -86.36
C ARG A 937 -17.99 -98.05 -86.06
N GLU A 938 -18.15 -97.13 -85.09
CA GLU A 938 -18.85 -96.98 -83.76
C GLU A 938 -17.99 -97.27 -82.51
N ARG A 939 -18.32 -96.54 -81.41
CA ARG A 939 -17.69 -96.43 -80.06
C ARG A 939 -16.50 -95.45 -79.95
N SER A 940 -16.36 -94.56 -78.94
CA SER A 940 -16.71 -94.51 -77.48
C SER A 940 -15.69 -95.25 -76.58
N GLU A 941 -15.29 -94.80 -75.37
CA GLU A 941 -15.79 -93.78 -74.39
C GLU A 941 -14.63 -93.06 -73.61
N ASN A 942 -14.93 -91.91 -72.98
CA ASN A 942 -14.51 -91.40 -71.63
C ASN A 942 -13.09 -90.86 -71.19
N ASP A 943 -13.18 -89.74 -70.44
CA ASP A 943 -12.57 -89.26 -69.15
C ASP A 943 -11.10 -88.73 -68.96
N ASP A 944 -11.03 -87.40 -68.70
CA ASP A 944 -10.51 -86.61 -67.53
C ASP A 944 -9.00 -86.40 -67.09
N ASP A 945 -8.66 -85.08 -67.01
CA ASP A 945 -8.06 -84.26 -65.91
C ASP A 945 -6.57 -83.80 -65.68
N GLU A 946 -6.50 -82.52 -65.23
CA GLU A 946 -5.49 -81.69 -64.49
C GLU A 946 -4.13 -81.14 -65.09
N VAL A 947 -3.44 -80.24 -64.32
CA VAL A 947 -2.76 -78.97 -64.78
C VAL A 947 -1.33 -78.70 -64.20
N GLY A 948 -0.50 -77.82 -64.82
CA GLY A 948 0.84 -77.36 -64.31
C GLY A 948 1.40 -75.98 -64.80
N HIS A 949 2.43 -75.43 -64.10
CA HIS A 949 2.86 -73.98 -64.01
C HIS A 949 4.15 -73.48 -64.80
N SER A 950 4.40 -72.13 -64.80
CA SER A 950 5.72 -71.37 -64.83
C SER A 950 6.33 -70.85 -66.19
N GLU A 951 7.21 -69.81 -66.34
CA GLU A 951 7.59 -68.58 -65.57
C GLU A 951 8.55 -67.53 -66.30
N LYS A 952 8.65 -66.28 -65.76
CA LYS A 952 9.77 -65.27 -65.72
C LYS A 952 10.56 -64.70 -66.96
N ARG A 953 10.81 -63.35 -67.02
CA ARG A 953 12.05 -62.68 -67.58
C ARG A 953 12.20 -61.11 -67.45
N ARG A 954 13.38 -60.61 -66.99
CA ARG A 954 14.12 -59.31 -67.31
C ARG A 954 13.45 -57.91 -67.06
N ARG A 955 14.11 -56.72 -67.27
CA ARG A 955 15.34 -56.05 -66.68
C ARG A 955 15.40 -54.51 -67.01
N LYS A 956 16.29 -53.69 -66.38
CA LYS A 956 16.38 -52.18 -66.34
C LYS A 956 16.99 -51.39 -67.55
N GLY A 957 16.64 -50.07 -67.67
CA GLY A 957 17.53 -48.91 -68.00
C GLY A 957 17.24 -48.08 -69.29
N GLY A 958 17.54 -46.77 -69.47
CA GLY A 958 17.92 -45.65 -68.56
C GLY A 958 18.96 -44.60 -69.10
N LYS A 959 18.75 -43.25 -68.92
CA LYS A 959 19.60 -42.00 -69.17
C LYS A 959 19.03 -40.99 -70.24
N ARG A 960 19.44 -39.69 -70.43
CA ARG A 960 19.91 -38.53 -69.58
C ARG A 960 20.28 -37.24 -70.41
N ARG A 961 19.93 -36.00 -69.94
CA ARG A 961 20.66 -34.66 -70.03
C ARG A 961 20.53 -33.63 -71.22
N LYS A 962 20.41 -32.32 -70.83
CA LYS A 962 20.82 -31.01 -71.48
C LYS A 962 20.07 -30.57 -72.78
N LYS A 963 19.96 -29.29 -73.21
CA LYS A 963 20.53 -27.93 -72.89
C LYS A 963 19.43 -26.85 -73.30
N ASP A 964 19.45 -25.49 -73.20
CA ASP A 964 20.37 -24.41 -72.73
C ASP A 964 19.63 -23.06 -72.38
N LYS A 965 20.04 -21.87 -72.91
CA LYS A 965 19.43 -20.50 -72.84
C LYS A 965 19.77 -19.69 -74.15
N SER A 966 19.61 -18.36 -74.37
CA SER A 966 19.19 -17.13 -73.62
C SER A 966 19.01 -15.87 -74.54
N SER A 967 18.14 -14.90 -74.15
CA SER A 967 18.16 -13.44 -74.50
C SER A 967 17.75 -13.01 -75.94
N ARG A 968 17.38 -11.75 -76.30
CA ARG A 968 17.35 -10.42 -75.61
C ARG A 968 16.46 -9.37 -76.37
N SER A 969 15.93 -8.33 -75.66
CA SER A 969 15.60 -6.94 -76.15
C SER A 969 14.49 -6.74 -77.24
N HIS A 970 13.83 -5.56 -77.43
CA HIS A 970 13.83 -4.23 -76.76
C HIS A 970 12.52 -3.42 -77.05
N TYR A 971 12.19 -2.44 -76.19
CA TYR A 971 11.48 -1.14 -76.42
C TYR A 971 10.04 -1.13 -77.03
N GLU A 972 9.02 -0.63 -76.31
CA GLU A 972 8.49 0.78 -76.21
C GLU A 972 7.56 1.18 -77.39
N THR A 973 6.47 1.96 -77.24
CA THR A 973 6.01 2.81 -76.10
C THR A 973 4.47 2.93 -76.02
N GLU A 974 3.97 3.38 -74.85
CA GLU A 974 2.80 4.26 -74.62
C GLU A 974 1.30 3.84 -74.72
N TYR A 975 0.59 4.27 -73.65
CA TYR A 975 -0.81 4.69 -73.44
C TYR A 975 -2.08 3.82 -73.70
N ALA A 976 -2.81 3.67 -72.58
CA ALA A 976 -4.26 3.86 -72.38
C ALA A 976 -5.28 2.70 -72.55
N GLU A 977 -6.08 2.57 -71.49
CA GLU A 977 -7.50 2.12 -71.36
C GLU A 977 -8.02 0.77 -71.90
N ALA A 978 -8.69 0.08 -70.96
CA ALA A 978 -9.94 -0.70 -71.08
C ALA A 978 -10.03 -2.04 -71.85
N ASP A 979 -10.65 -2.99 -71.13
CA ASP A 979 -11.64 -3.99 -71.55
C ASP A 979 -11.29 -5.29 -72.34
N MET A 980 -11.83 -6.37 -71.77
CA MET A 980 -12.52 -7.52 -72.39
C MET A 980 -11.75 -8.65 -73.11
N MET A 981 -11.86 -9.85 -72.49
CA MET A 981 -12.16 -11.16 -73.12
C MET A 981 -11.06 -11.88 -73.96
N ASP A 982 -11.03 -13.22 -74.09
CA ASP A 982 -11.65 -14.36 -73.36
C ASP A 982 -11.01 -15.70 -73.86
N TYR A 983 -11.50 -16.85 -73.36
CA TYR A 983 -11.36 -18.26 -73.80
C TYR A 983 -10.08 -18.97 -73.30
N ARG A 984 -10.09 -20.23 -72.81
CA ARG A 984 -11.08 -21.34 -72.76
C ARG A 984 -10.52 -22.44 -71.81
N GLU A 985 -11.21 -23.48 -71.28
CA GLU A 985 -12.60 -23.98 -71.33
C GLU A 985 -12.89 -24.83 -70.05
N GLU A 986 -14.16 -25.16 -69.79
CA GLU A 986 -14.74 -25.83 -68.58
C GLU A 986 -14.76 -27.40 -68.67
N PRO A 987 -15.31 -28.26 -67.74
CA PRO A 987 -16.40 -28.15 -66.72
C PRO A 987 -16.00 -28.50 -65.25
N GLU A 988 -16.76 -28.29 -64.16
CA GLU A 988 -18.19 -28.57 -63.78
C GLU A 988 -18.49 -30.05 -63.44
N ASP A 989 -19.26 -30.42 -62.39
CA ASP A 989 -19.64 -29.78 -61.10
C ASP A 989 -20.27 -30.80 -60.10
N GLU A 990 -20.24 -30.45 -58.81
CA GLU A 990 -21.25 -30.61 -57.72
C GLU A 990 -22.13 -31.90 -57.53
N ASP A 991 -22.25 -32.34 -56.25
CA ASP A 991 -23.45 -32.86 -55.54
C ASP A 991 -24.14 -34.23 -55.82
N ALA A 992 -25.27 -34.61 -55.15
CA ALA A 992 -25.54 -34.76 -53.69
C ALA A 992 -26.88 -35.49 -53.33
N SER A 993 -26.95 -35.95 -52.07
CA SER A 993 -28.10 -36.33 -51.18
C SER A 993 -29.23 -37.36 -51.53
N MET A 994 -29.56 -38.10 -50.45
CA MET A 994 -30.87 -38.49 -49.88
C MET A 994 -31.97 -39.34 -50.60
N ASN A 995 -32.24 -40.52 -49.99
CA ASN A 995 -33.47 -40.87 -49.21
C ASN A 995 -34.49 -41.97 -49.65
N TYR A 996 -34.70 -42.93 -48.72
CA TYR A 996 -35.89 -43.82 -48.49
C TYR A 996 -36.32 -44.80 -49.62
N ARG A 997 -37.02 -45.94 -49.39
CA ARG A 997 -37.75 -46.46 -48.20
C ARG A 997 -37.85 -48.01 -48.15
N GLU A 998 -37.95 -48.55 -46.92
CA GLU A 998 -38.65 -49.75 -46.35
C GLU A 998 -39.81 -50.44 -47.14
N PRO A 999 -40.48 -51.56 -46.66
CA PRO A 999 -40.30 -52.41 -45.44
C PRO A 999 -40.57 -53.97 -45.59
N ILE A 1000 -40.76 -54.69 -44.46
CA ILE A 1000 -41.44 -56.02 -44.24
C ILE A 1000 -40.60 -57.31 -44.50
N GLY A 1001 -40.64 -58.38 -43.67
CA GLY A 1001 -41.28 -58.64 -42.36
C GLY A 1001 -41.56 -60.14 -42.04
N GLN A 1002 -42.10 -60.45 -40.83
CA GLN A 1002 -42.49 -61.79 -40.29
C GLN A 1002 -41.31 -62.72 -39.88
N MET A 1003 -41.36 -63.62 -38.86
CA MET A 1003 -42.33 -64.04 -37.80
C MET A 1003 -41.59 -64.99 -36.78
N ASN A 1004 -42.02 -65.39 -35.57
CA ASN A 1004 -43.12 -65.08 -34.62
C ASN A 1004 -42.74 -65.60 -33.19
N ASP A 1005 -43.72 -65.71 -32.27
CA ASP A 1005 -43.79 -66.54 -31.03
C ASP A 1005 -43.14 -65.98 -29.72
N GLN A 1006 -43.45 -66.64 -28.58
CA GLN A 1006 -43.90 -66.00 -27.31
C GLN A 1006 -43.61 -66.86 -26.04
N ASP A 1007 -43.71 -66.37 -24.78
CA ASP A 1007 -44.02 -65.00 -24.30
C ASP A 1007 -42.76 -64.29 -23.73
N ASP A 1008 -42.49 -63.91 -22.46
CA ASP A 1008 -43.11 -64.07 -21.11
C ASP A 1008 -42.78 -62.82 -20.21
N ASP A 1009 -43.50 -62.63 -19.09
CA ASP A 1009 -43.42 -61.51 -18.11
C ASP A 1009 -42.15 -61.54 -17.19
N VAL A 1010 -41.60 -60.46 -16.55
CA VAL A 1010 -42.00 -59.04 -16.36
C VAL A 1010 -40.80 -58.13 -15.92
N GLU A 1011 -40.79 -56.84 -16.33
CA GLU A 1011 -40.16 -55.59 -15.74
C GLU A 1011 -38.64 -55.53 -15.29
N GLU A 1012 -37.88 -54.41 -15.36
CA GLU A 1012 -38.06 -53.09 -16.04
C GLU A 1012 -36.73 -52.34 -16.37
N ASN A 1013 -36.74 -51.63 -17.52
CA ASN A 1013 -36.12 -50.33 -17.90
C ASN A 1013 -34.90 -49.68 -17.17
N ALA A 1014 -33.79 -49.44 -17.91
CA ALA A 1014 -33.37 -48.11 -18.47
C ALA A 1014 -31.85 -47.76 -18.55
N ASN A 1015 -31.35 -47.52 -19.78
CA ASN A 1015 -30.52 -46.38 -20.31
C ASN A 1015 -29.97 -45.29 -19.33
N ASP A 1016 -28.86 -44.55 -19.49
CA ASP A 1016 -27.84 -44.30 -20.56
C ASP A 1016 -26.72 -43.32 -20.03
N ARG A 1017 -25.55 -42.97 -20.63
CA ARG A 1017 -24.67 -43.45 -21.74
C ARG A 1017 -23.20 -42.88 -21.57
N LEU A 1018 -22.35 -43.06 -22.58
CA LEU A 1018 -20.93 -42.67 -22.90
C LEU A 1018 -20.44 -41.23 -22.56
N ALA A 1019 -19.14 -40.86 -22.35
CA ALA A 1019 -17.77 -41.32 -22.78
C ALA A 1019 -17.24 -40.72 -24.13
N ALA A 1020 -15.94 -40.45 -24.40
CA ALA A 1020 -14.67 -40.32 -23.61
C ALA A 1020 -13.46 -39.81 -24.47
N ALA A 1021 -12.27 -39.58 -23.85
CA ALA A 1021 -10.88 -39.49 -24.40
C ALA A 1021 -10.52 -38.30 -25.36
N GLY A 1022 -9.26 -37.95 -25.70
CA GLY A 1022 -7.87 -38.39 -25.36
C GLY A 1022 -6.89 -38.01 -26.52
N LEU A 1023 -5.54 -38.07 -26.48
CA LEU A 1023 -4.49 -38.21 -25.45
C LEU A 1023 -3.07 -37.93 -26.08
N GLU A 1024 -1.95 -38.04 -25.34
CA GLU A 1024 -0.50 -38.00 -25.75
C GLU A 1024 0.05 -36.60 -26.20
N ASP A 1025 1.17 -36.02 -25.71
CA ASP A 1025 2.60 -36.41 -25.47
C ASP A 1025 3.47 -36.41 -26.76
N SER A 1026 4.71 -35.91 -26.87
CA SER A 1026 5.72 -35.19 -26.03
C SER A 1026 6.83 -34.60 -26.98
N ASP A 1027 8.03 -34.04 -26.70
CA ASP A 1027 8.89 -33.78 -25.51
C ASP A 1027 10.07 -32.79 -25.85
N VAL A 1028 10.98 -32.50 -24.90
CA VAL A 1028 12.47 -32.23 -25.01
C VAL A 1028 13.09 -30.84 -25.45
N ASP A 1029 13.97 -30.34 -24.54
CA ASP A 1029 15.24 -29.56 -24.59
C ASP A 1029 15.50 -28.11 -25.15
N ASP A 1030 16.28 -27.37 -24.32
CA ASP A 1030 17.48 -26.51 -24.58
C ASP A 1030 17.48 -24.98 -24.91
N GLU A 1031 18.69 -24.39 -24.74
CA GLU A 1031 18.98 -23.04 -24.23
C GLU A 1031 19.18 -21.87 -25.23
N MET A 1032 19.10 -20.64 -24.68
CA MET A 1032 19.94 -19.45 -24.96
C MET A 1032 19.91 -18.72 -26.33
N ALA A 1033 20.15 -17.40 -26.26
CA ALA A 1033 20.17 -16.42 -27.35
C ALA A 1033 21.62 -15.93 -27.62
N PRO A 1034 21.93 -14.78 -28.29
CA PRO A 1034 21.15 -13.87 -29.18
C PRO A 1034 21.94 -13.41 -30.46
N SER A 1035 21.39 -12.42 -31.18
CA SER A 1035 22.10 -11.23 -31.76
C SER A 1035 22.13 -10.95 -33.29
N ILE A 1036 21.56 -9.78 -33.57
CA ILE A 1036 21.68 -8.78 -34.66
C ILE A 1036 22.99 -8.74 -35.51
N THR A 1037 22.89 -8.59 -36.85
CA THR A 1037 23.38 -7.40 -37.64
C THR A 1037 23.26 -7.56 -39.18
N ALA A 1038 23.31 -6.44 -39.91
CA ALA A 1038 22.80 -6.30 -41.29
C ALA A 1038 23.84 -5.91 -42.38
N ALA A 1039 23.50 -6.16 -43.65
CA ALA A 1039 24.00 -5.43 -44.82
C ALA A 1039 22.90 -5.39 -45.93
N ARG A 1040 22.46 -4.29 -46.57
CA ARG A 1040 22.95 -2.92 -46.87
C ARG A 1040 23.73 -2.79 -48.21
N ARG A 1041 23.11 -2.21 -49.26
CA ARG A 1041 23.63 -1.08 -50.12
C ARG A 1041 22.91 -0.84 -51.48
N ARG A 1042 22.51 0.44 -51.72
CA ARG A 1042 22.65 1.28 -52.96
C ARG A 1042 21.93 0.82 -54.26
N ARG A 1043 21.57 1.66 -55.25
CA ARG A 1043 21.49 3.13 -55.54
C ARG A 1043 20.28 3.30 -56.53
N ALA A 1044 19.80 4.45 -57.05
CA ALA A 1044 20.20 5.88 -57.08
C ALA A 1044 18.91 6.76 -56.95
N LEU A 1045 18.86 8.11 -56.98
CA LEU A 1045 19.31 9.21 -57.87
C LEU A 1045 18.66 9.24 -59.27
N SER A 1046 18.20 10.39 -59.79
CA SER A 1046 18.39 11.80 -59.33
C SER A 1046 17.21 12.75 -59.61
N GLU A 1047 17.30 13.96 -59.01
CA GLU A 1047 16.80 15.28 -59.50
C GLU A 1047 15.28 15.50 -59.71
N SER A 1048 14.71 16.71 -59.54
CA SER A 1048 15.24 18.02 -59.06
C SER A 1048 14.11 19.02 -58.79
N ASP A 1049 14.31 19.94 -57.82
CA ASP A 1049 13.86 21.35 -57.76
C ASP A 1049 12.31 21.65 -57.80
N ASP A 1050 11.75 22.76 -57.29
CA ASP A 1050 12.27 23.92 -56.54
C ASP A 1050 11.12 24.61 -55.71
N ASP A 1051 11.41 25.79 -55.13
CA ASP A 1051 10.47 26.88 -54.72
C ASP A 1051 9.51 26.71 -53.51
N GLU A 1052 9.90 27.33 -52.39
CA GLU A 1052 9.02 28.23 -51.59
C GLU A 1052 8.76 29.52 -52.41
N PRO A 1053 7.70 30.36 -52.22
CA PRO A 1053 7.70 31.29 -51.06
C PRO A 1053 6.38 32.06 -50.68
N PHE A 1054 6.49 33.01 -49.71
CA PHE A 1054 5.60 34.17 -49.38
C PHE A 1054 4.15 33.92 -48.85
N GLU A 1055 3.50 34.77 -48.02
CA GLU A 1055 3.88 35.71 -46.92
C GLU A 1055 2.59 36.30 -46.26
N ARG A 1056 2.74 36.97 -45.09
CA ARG A 1056 1.88 38.01 -44.43
C ARG A 1056 0.87 37.54 -43.35
N GLN A 1057 1.01 37.94 -42.06
CA GLN A 1057 1.08 39.28 -41.39
C GLN A 1057 -0.32 39.84 -41.03
N LEU A 1058 -0.60 40.51 -39.89
CA LEU A 1058 0.19 41.00 -38.74
C LEU A 1058 -0.53 40.56 -37.40
N ARG A 1059 -0.20 40.91 -36.13
CA ARG A 1059 0.64 42.00 -35.56
C ARG A 1059 0.98 41.80 -34.05
N ASP A 1060 2.12 42.35 -33.60
CA ASP A 1060 2.56 42.94 -32.29
C ASP A 1060 1.88 42.47 -30.96
N ASN A 1061 2.53 42.36 -29.78
CA ASN A 1061 3.91 42.55 -29.28
C ASN A 1061 3.97 42.03 -27.80
N THR A 1062 5.06 42.06 -27.00
CA THR A 1062 6.42 42.66 -27.07
C THR A 1062 7.43 41.85 -26.21
N ASP A 1063 8.72 42.12 -26.42
CA ASP A 1063 9.86 42.07 -25.46
C ASP A 1063 10.40 40.74 -24.89
N GLU A 1064 11.71 40.77 -24.63
CA GLU A 1064 12.66 39.64 -24.49
C GLU A 1064 13.90 40.13 -23.69
N LEU A 1065 14.86 39.23 -23.41
CA LEU A 1065 16.23 39.49 -22.90
C LEU A 1065 16.35 39.82 -21.38
N GLN A 1066 17.46 39.53 -20.68
CA GLN A 1066 18.75 38.96 -21.11
C GLN A 1066 19.47 38.16 -20.00
N ASP A 1067 20.39 37.28 -20.40
CA ASP A 1067 21.33 36.55 -19.54
C ASP A 1067 22.49 37.39 -19.01
N SER A 1068 23.26 36.82 -18.06
CA SER A 1068 24.70 37.11 -17.91
C SER A 1068 25.46 35.92 -17.29
N ASP A 1069 26.49 35.45 -18.01
CA ASP A 1069 27.48 34.47 -17.53
C ASP A 1069 28.47 35.07 -16.50
N GLY A 1070 29.25 34.21 -15.84
CA GLY A 1070 30.60 34.59 -15.41
C GLY A 1070 31.24 33.83 -14.24
N GLU A 1071 31.99 32.76 -14.56
CA GLU A 1071 33.37 32.48 -14.06
C GLU A 1071 33.68 32.37 -12.54
N LEU A 1072 34.69 31.61 -12.03
CA LEU A 1072 35.86 30.88 -12.58
C LEU A 1072 36.31 29.81 -11.55
N ARG A 1073 36.99 28.74 -12.01
CA ARG A 1073 38.06 27.96 -11.30
C ARG A 1073 37.72 27.12 -10.03
N GLU A 1074 38.50 26.12 -9.64
CA GLU A 1074 39.43 25.16 -10.30
C GLU A 1074 39.70 24.04 -9.25
N ASN A 1075 39.74 22.76 -9.64
CA ASN A 1075 40.86 21.83 -9.38
C ASN A 1075 40.56 20.36 -9.68
N ASP A 1076 41.60 19.72 -10.21
CA ASP A 1076 41.92 18.29 -10.22
C ASP A 1076 41.86 17.62 -8.81
N HIS A 1077 41.84 16.29 -8.63
CA HIS A 1077 42.56 15.25 -9.39
C HIS A 1077 41.95 13.83 -9.20
N LYS A 1078 42.44 12.86 -9.97
CA LYS A 1078 42.19 11.41 -9.75
C LYS A 1078 43.28 10.77 -8.89
N SER A 1079 42.95 9.71 -8.15
CA SER A 1079 43.89 8.58 -7.96
C SER A 1079 43.15 7.26 -7.74
N ASN A 1080 43.78 6.15 -8.15
CA ASN A 1080 43.32 4.77 -7.96
C ASN A 1080 44.25 4.05 -6.97
N GLY A 1081 43.73 3.06 -6.25
CA GLY A 1081 44.46 1.83 -5.95
C GLY A 1081 44.61 1.44 -4.48
N GLY A 1082 45.00 0.17 -4.26
CA GLY A 1082 45.64 -0.28 -3.02
C GLY A 1082 44.77 -1.16 -2.12
N ALA A 1083 44.76 -2.46 -2.39
CA ALA A 1083 44.15 -3.48 -1.55
C ALA A 1083 44.86 -3.69 -0.18
N ALA A 1084 44.12 -4.35 0.73
CA ALA A 1084 44.56 -5.43 1.62
C ALA A 1084 45.03 -5.15 3.08
N LEU A 1085 44.35 -5.86 3.99
CA LEU A 1085 44.82 -6.58 5.20
C LEU A 1085 44.85 -5.92 6.60
N ASP A 1086 44.44 -6.79 7.55
CA ASP A 1086 44.74 -6.99 8.98
C ASP A 1086 44.27 -6.03 10.12
N ASP A 1087 43.49 -6.65 11.02
CA ASP A 1087 43.41 -6.60 12.50
C ASP A 1087 43.74 -5.31 13.29
N ASP A 1088 42.72 -4.74 13.97
CA ASP A 1088 42.44 -4.97 15.42
C ASP A 1088 40.99 -4.51 15.78
#